data_AF-A0A7R9KKK8-F1
#
_entry.id   AF-A0A7R9KKK8-F1
#
_cell.length_a   1.000
_cell.length_b   1.000
_cell.length_c   1.000
_cell.angle_alpha   90.00
_cell.angle_beta   90.00
_cell.angle_gamma   90.00
#
_symmetry.space_group_name_H-M   'P 1'
#
loop_
_entity.id
_entity.type
_entity.pdbx_description
1 polymer ?
#
loop_
_entity_poly.entity_id
_entity_poly.type
_entity_poly.pdbx_seq_one_letter_code
_entity_poly.pdbx_strand_id
1 'polypeptide(L)'
;DDYTSRLQSGYAAAKQVIRKAYSYLKSKDSEKKVVLNDVYCDFLNITDCTLTETADRVAITAYNPIARPVTQYLRVPVTDGVYRVFDSTGAEVSAKSLLPVSEAVRLLPERKGSLGTHELVFNAKLPALGFTTYFVEKHKAIEKDPLMDVLSGERTAATIEMKGKSFTLQVDETTGALESITINGKKHRLNQSFKWYKSVQSQPGLEDSGSYQFCPDGKARNYGQQKLVSRHTSGAVHELNQQFTDFIHQTVRTYEDEDYIEFDWTVGAIPMNDKIGKEIITRFESDFQTDGVYYTDSNGRQTIRRKYNPNARGCRDNVITANWFPIYSHVSIRDENQGLQMTVLNDRTQGGSSLMNGELELMVHRRLENKGQGGDFKIDEPGVDGKGLEVRGRHYLYFNTIADSPKLMRSLSQSLFMAPIVSFDKYSTIADYSQKYVTSLSAVGDALPENVHLLTLEKWSEREVLVRFEHMYESADKGELAKPVDINLQKVLKTLNIEKVVEMNLAANELLSETKRMEWRSKHSTQSFDISAGANDDNDMTVRLTPQQIRTFILTINPNYHKEAKCTHSWVKASQSTIPANAYIAGSDTDKTPLTICRHKHNDDVIAGRADKVIGCVLTFGGREVTIKGTEEFEVLVADNVEWVPRHGEDPVPAGAVVVGNKGHPNTDTYVGRCGTHGAELVGKIDYKFYYGYHGAEIADCINHEVLVCN
;
A
#
# COMPACT_ATOMS: atom_id res chain seq x y z
N ASP A 1 19.54 -24.70 0.22
CA ASP A 1 20.77 -23.99 -0.20
C ASP A 1 20.74 -23.52 -1.65
N ASP A 2 20.71 -24.40 -2.68
CA ASP A 2 20.72 -23.96 -4.09
C ASP A 2 19.56 -22.99 -4.43
N TYR A 3 18.32 -23.31 -4.05
CA TYR A 3 17.18 -22.40 -4.24
C TYR A 3 17.36 -21.06 -3.55
N THR A 4 17.83 -21.04 -2.30
CA THR A 4 18.12 -19.82 -1.55
C THR A 4 19.18 -18.97 -2.25
N SER A 5 20.25 -19.60 -2.75
CA SER A 5 21.32 -18.92 -3.49
C SER A 5 20.83 -18.31 -4.81
N ARG A 6 19.99 -19.04 -5.56
CA ARG A 6 19.37 -18.55 -6.79
C ARG A 6 18.41 -17.40 -6.53
N LEU A 7 17.57 -17.51 -5.51
CA LEU A 7 16.65 -16.44 -5.09
C LEU A 7 17.42 -15.20 -4.64
N GLN A 8 18.49 -15.36 -3.87
CA GLN A 8 19.34 -14.23 -3.46
C GLN A 8 20.00 -13.53 -4.66
N SER A 9 20.44 -14.30 -5.65
CA SER A 9 20.99 -13.77 -6.91
C SER A 9 19.93 -13.00 -7.70
N GLY A 10 18.72 -13.55 -7.81
CA GLY A 10 17.58 -12.88 -8.44
C GLY A 10 17.17 -11.60 -7.71
N TYR A 11 17.12 -11.62 -6.38
CA TYR A 11 16.84 -10.46 -5.55
C TYR A 11 17.90 -9.35 -5.72
N ALA A 12 19.18 -9.73 -5.75
CA ALA A 12 20.26 -8.80 -6.04
C ALA A 12 20.14 -8.17 -7.43
N ALA A 13 19.79 -8.95 -8.45
CA ALA A 13 19.55 -8.45 -9.80
C ALA A 13 18.34 -7.51 -9.87
N ALA A 14 17.23 -7.85 -9.20
CA ALA A 14 16.04 -7.02 -9.12
C ALA A 14 16.34 -5.66 -8.48
N LYS A 15 17.11 -5.61 -7.39
CA LYS A 15 17.56 -4.35 -6.78
C LYS A 15 18.32 -3.45 -7.76
N GLN A 16 19.14 -4.02 -8.65
CA GLN A 16 19.83 -3.23 -9.67
C GLN A 16 18.88 -2.67 -10.73
N VAL A 17 17.85 -3.44 -11.11
CA VAL A 17 16.79 -2.95 -12.01
C VAL A 17 16.02 -1.80 -11.35
N ILE A 18 15.64 -1.94 -10.07
CA ILE A 18 14.93 -0.88 -9.33
C ILE A 18 15.79 0.38 -9.21
N ARG A 19 17.08 0.25 -8.83
CA ARG A 19 18.03 1.38 -8.81
C ARG A 19 18.12 2.10 -10.15
N LYS A 20 18.23 1.33 -11.24
CA LYS A 20 18.24 1.90 -12.59
C LYS A 20 16.93 2.62 -12.88
N ALA A 21 15.78 2.04 -12.54
CA ALA A 21 14.48 2.69 -12.71
C ALA A 21 14.40 4.02 -11.92
N TYR A 22 14.78 4.02 -10.64
CA TYR A 22 14.85 5.24 -9.84
C TYR A 22 15.79 6.29 -10.44
N SER A 23 16.89 5.90 -11.07
CA SER A 23 17.80 6.88 -11.71
C SER A 23 17.10 7.70 -12.80
N TYR A 24 16.07 7.15 -13.46
CA TYR A 24 15.23 7.88 -14.39
C TYR A 24 14.05 8.55 -13.69
N LEU A 25 13.32 7.82 -12.85
CA LEU A 25 12.09 8.30 -12.22
C LEU A 25 12.31 9.42 -11.18
N LYS A 26 13.50 9.47 -10.57
CA LYS A 26 13.89 10.56 -9.65
C LYS A 26 14.54 11.75 -10.36
N SER A 27 14.77 11.65 -11.67
CA SER A 27 15.28 12.78 -12.43
C SER A 27 14.19 13.83 -12.61
N LYS A 28 14.56 15.11 -12.49
CA LYS A 28 13.70 16.23 -12.87
C LYS A 28 13.72 16.52 -14.37
N ASP A 29 14.64 15.90 -15.09
CA ASP A 29 14.77 15.96 -16.54
C ASP A 29 14.47 14.55 -17.08
N SER A 30 13.37 14.39 -17.79
CA SER A 30 12.87 13.10 -18.28
C SER A 30 13.82 12.41 -19.27
N GLU A 31 14.76 13.16 -19.86
CA GLU A 31 15.74 12.62 -20.82
C GLU A 31 17.07 12.23 -20.16
N LYS A 32 17.28 12.59 -18.89
CA LYS A 32 18.52 12.34 -18.17
C LYS A 32 18.30 11.43 -16.97
N LYS A 33 19.30 10.61 -16.69
CA LYS A 33 19.36 9.87 -15.43
C LYS A 33 20.11 10.68 -14.38
N VAL A 34 19.68 10.56 -13.13
CA VAL A 34 20.41 11.06 -11.96
C VAL A 34 21.29 9.96 -11.36
N VAL A 35 22.40 10.36 -10.74
CA VAL A 35 23.24 9.43 -9.96
C VAL A 35 22.65 9.29 -8.57
N LEU A 36 22.32 8.06 -8.20
CA LEU A 36 21.78 7.70 -6.89
C LEU A 36 22.79 6.85 -6.11
N ASN A 37 22.84 7.05 -4.79
CA ASN A 37 23.66 6.27 -3.86
C ASN A 37 22.80 5.45 -2.91
N ASP A 38 21.62 5.05 -3.37
CA ASP A 38 20.60 4.39 -2.58
C ASP A 38 21.02 2.97 -2.14
N VAL A 39 20.85 2.73 -0.85
CA VAL A 39 21.18 1.48 -0.15
C VAL A 39 19.88 0.75 0.16
N TYR A 40 19.89 -0.57 -0.06
CA TYR A 40 18.82 -1.46 0.38
C TYR A 40 19.35 -2.24 1.58
N CYS A 41 18.60 -2.24 2.67
CA CYS A 41 18.93 -3.02 3.86
C CYS A 41 18.19 -4.35 3.79
N ASP A 42 18.92 -5.45 3.62
CA ASP A 42 18.36 -6.79 3.41
C ASP A 42 17.84 -7.44 4.72
N PHE A 43 18.18 -6.84 5.86
CA PHE A 43 17.93 -7.36 7.20
C PHE A 43 16.99 -6.46 8.03
N LEU A 44 16.13 -5.67 7.37
CA LEU A 44 15.10 -4.87 8.06
C LEU A 44 14.17 -5.74 8.92
N ASN A 45 13.92 -6.99 8.52
CA ASN A 45 13.13 -7.96 9.28
C ASN A 45 13.79 -8.45 10.57
N ILE A 46 15.05 -8.14 10.83
CA ILE A 46 15.72 -8.37 12.12
C ILE A 46 16.20 -7.05 12.72
N THR A 47 15.62 -5.95 12.25
CA THR A 47 15.94 -4.60 12.69
C THR A 47 17.45 -4.28 12.56
N ASP A 48 18.03 -4.59 11.40
CA ASP A 48 19.43 -4.30 11.07
C ASP A 48 19.52 -3.48 9.77
N CYS A 49 20.07 -2.28 9.90
CA CYS A 49 20.39 -1.42 8.77
C CYS A 49 21.49 -0.43 9.14
N THR A 50 22.73 -0.75 8.79
CA THR A 50 23.92 0.05 9.16
C THR A 50 23.80 1.54 8.84
N LEU A 51 23.18 1.90 7.71
CA LEU A 51 23.04 3.30 7.31
C LEU A 51 22.13 4.09 8.27
N THR A 52 20.96 3.56 8.62
CA THR A 52 19.99 4.24 9.50
C THR A 52 20.42 4.22 10.97
N GLU A 53 21.26 3.27 11.35
CA GLU A 53 21.83 3.18 12.68
C GLU A 53 23.00 4.16 12.93
N THR A 54 23.69 4.61 11.88
CA THR A 54 24.93 5.41 12.02
C THR A 54 24.84 6.83 11.48
N ALA A 55 23.92 7.12 10.55
CA ALA A 55 23.79 8.44 9.96
C ALA A 55 22.81 9.33 10.75
N ASP A 56 23.18 10.60 10.92
CA ASP A 56 22.29 11.60 11.56
C ASP A 56 21.13 12.02 10.65
N ARG A 57 21.28 11.87 9.32
CA ARG A 57 20.29 12.27 8.31
C ARG A 57 20.15 11.20 7.23
N VAL A 58 18.94 10.67 7.08
CA VAL A 58 18.62 9.61 6.10
C VAL A 58 17.34 9.95 5.35
N ALA A 59 17.40 9.89 4.02
CA ALA A 59 16.24 9.90 3.15
C ALA A 59 15.77 8.46 2.95
N ILE A 60 14.47 8.22 3.11
CA ILE A 60 13.81 6.93 2.99
C ILE A 60 12.86 7.01 1.80
N THR A 61 13.16 6.34 0.70
CA THR A 61 12.23 6.22 -0.42
C THR A 61 11.49 4.91 -0.34
N ALA A 62 10.17 4.98 -0.16
CA ALA A 62 9.29 3.84 -0.11
C ALA A 62 8.45 3.78 -1.39
N TYR A 63 8.54 2.67 -2.11
CA TYR A 63 7.78 2.40 -3.33
C TYR A 63 6.62 1.46 -3.05
N ASN A 64 5.42 1.91 -3.40
CA ASN A 64 4.19 1.17 -3.39
C ASN A 64 3.96 0.51 -4.77
N PRO A 65 4.03 -0.83 -4.86
CA PRO A 65 3.76 -1.55 -6.10
C PRO A 65 2.26 -1.71 -6.42
N ILE A 66 1.35 -1.33 -5.50
CA ILE A 66 -0.10 -1.42 -5.72
C ILE A 66 -0.56 -0.17 -6.49
N ALA A 67 -1.33 -0.34 -7.57
CA ALA A 67 -1.87 0.76 -8.38
C ALA A 67 -3.05 1.52 -7.73
N ARG A 68 -3.02 1.64 -6.40
CA ARG A 68 -3.87 2.47 -5.54
C ARG A 68 -3.00 3.14 -4.50
N PRO A 69 -3.38 4.31 -3.98
CA PRO A 69 -2.71 4.86 -2.81
C PRO A 69 -2.81 3.89 -1.64
N VAL A 70 -1.71 3.72 -0.91
CA VAL A 70 -1.67 2.91 0.31
C VAL A 70 -1.10 3.71 1.46
N THR A 71 -1.53 3.36 2.66
CA THR A 71 -1.05 3.92 3.91
C THR A 71 -0.53 2.74 4.73
N GLN A 72 0.74 2.79 5.15
CA GLN A 72 1.36 1.67 5.87
C GLN A 72 2.43 2.16 6.84
N TYR A 73 2.47 1.54 8.02
CA TYR A 73 3.52 1.75 8.99
C TYR A 73 4.88 1.25 8.50
N LEU A 74 5.82 2.19 8.31
CA LEU A 74 7.22 1.86 8.09
C LEU A 74 7.91 1.76 9.45
N ARG A 75 8.80 0.76 9.58
CA ARG A 75 9.58 0.50 10.79
C ARG A 75 11.06 0.52 10.41
N VAL A 76 11.79 1.52 10.91
CA VAL A 76 13.17 1.80 10.48
C VAL A 76 14.13 1.54 11.63
N PRO A 77 15.16 0.68 11.46
CA PRO A 77 16.14 0.41 12.49
C PRO A 77 16.93 1.67 12.84
N VAL A 78 16.95 2.04 14.10
CA VAL A 78 17.71 3.19 14.60
C VAL A 78 18.32 2.88 15.96
N THR A 79 19.26 3.70 16.39
CA THR A 79 19.68 3.68 17.81
C THR A 79 18.70 4.51 18.63
N ASP A 80 18.80 4.41 19.95
CA ASP A 80 18.15 5.35 20.86
C ASP A 80 18.51 6.81 20.52
N GLY A 81 17.56 7.72 20.75
CA GLY A 81 17.69 9.15 20.45
C GLY A 81 16.38 9.83 20.06
N VAL A 82 16.45 11.13 19.76
CA VAL A 82 15.30 11.93 19.32
C VAL A 82 15.32 12.07 17.80
N TYR A 83 14.21 11.73 17.16
CA TYR A 83 14.09 11.74 15.70
C TYR A 83 12.96 12.67 15.24
N ARG A 84 13.20 13.40 14.15
CA ARG A 84 12.16 14.08 13.38
C ARG A 84 12.02 13.41 12.03
N VAL A 85 10.79 13.27 11.57
CA VAL A 85 10.45 12.66 10.28
C VAL A 85 9.72 13.73 9.48
N PHE A 86 10.14 13.95 8.24
CA PHE A 86 9.51 14.88 7.32
C PHE A 86 9.04 14.14 6.08
N ASP A 87 7.93 14.57 5.50
CA ASP A 87 7.42 14.03 4.25
C ASP A 87 8.13 14.62 3.02
N SER A 88 7.67 14.24 1.83
CA SER A 88 8.25 14.69 0.56
C SER A 88 8.14 16.19 0.30
N THR A 89 7.26 16.90 1.02
CA THR A 89 7.08 18.36 0.96
C THR A 89 7.94 19.11 1.97
N GLY A 90 8.57 18.38 2.91
CA GLY A 90 9.31 18.94 4.03
C GLY A 90 8.44 19.24 5.25
N ALA A 91 7.17 18.86 5.25
CA ALA A 91 6.29 18.97 6.41
C ALA A 91 6.62 17.86 7.42
N GLU A 92 6.59 18.18 8.72
CA GLU A 92 6.89 17.21 9.77
C GLU A 92 5.74 16.21 9.95
N VAL A 93 6.08 14.91 9.94
CA VAL A 93 5.18 13.83 10.33
C VAL A 93 5.11 13.78 11.85
N SER A 94 4.01 14.28 12.41
CA SER A 94 3.81 14.37 13.85
C SER A 94 3.54 13.01 14.50
N ALA A 95 2.86 12.10 13.80
CA ALA A 95 2.56 10.76 14.28
C ALA A 95 3.75 9.82 14.00
N LYS A 96 4.65 9.73 14.98
CA LYS A 96 5.80 8.82 14.99
C LYS A 96 5.97 8.24 16.39
N SER A 97 6.51 7.04 16.44
CA SER A 97 6.76 6.31 17.68
C SER A 97 8.19 5.75 17.63
N LEU A 98 8.89 5.79 18.76
CA LEU A 98 10.18 5.13 18.92
C LEU A 98 9.98 3.92 19.83
N LEU A 99 10.12 2.72 19.26
CA LEU A 99 9.80 1.46 19.95
C LEU A 99 11.08 0.65 20.13
N PRO A 100 11.38 0.12 21.33
CA PRO A 100 12.58 -0.68 21.53
C PRO A 100 12.48 -2.01 20.79
N VAL A 101 13.61 -2.47 20.25
CA VAL A 101 13.68 -3.79 19.63
C VAL A 101 13.47 -4.86 20.70
N SER A 102 12.55 -5.79 20.44
CA SER A 102 12.26 -6.88 21.36
C SER A 102 13.52 -7.74 21.63
N GLU A 103 13.62 -8.28 22.84
CA GLU A 103 14.77 -9.09 23.23
C GLU A 103 14.96 -10.30 22.30
N ALA A 104 13.87 -10.91 21.86
CA ALA A 104 13.88 -12.01 20.90
C ALA A 104 14.60 -11.65 19.61
N VAL A 105 14.31 -10.47 19.02
CA VAL A 105 14.97 -10.00 17.80
C VAL A 105 16.42 -9.60 18.08
N ARG A 106 16.70 -8.99 19.24
CA ARG A 106 18.06 -8.61 19.63
C ARG A 106 19.00 -9.81 19.77
N LEU A 107 18.48 -10.96 20.17
CA LEU A 107 19.24 -12.19 20.38
C LEU A 107 19.39 -13.07 19.14
N LEU A 108 18.75 -12.72 18.02
CA LEU A 108 18.87 -13.47 16.77
C LEU A 108 20.34 -13.56 16.33
N PRO A 109 20.85 -14.77 16.01
CA PRO A 109 22.25 -14.97 15.64
C PRO A 109 22.62 -14.25 14.34
N GLU A 110 21.66 -14.06 13.43
CA GLU A 110 21.81 -13.32 12.17
C GLU A 110 22.07 -11.83 12.39
N ARG A 111 21.65 -11.27 13.54
CA ARG A 111 21.69 -9.83 13.85
C ARG A 111 23.04 -9.36 14.41
N LYS A 112 24.09 -10.15 14.19
CA LYS A 112 25.41 -9.91 14.79
C LYS A 112 26.05 -8.65 14.20
N GLY A 113 26.23 -7.63 15.05
CA GLY A 113 26.91 -6.38 14.69
C GLY A 113 26.00 -5.19 14.42
N SER A 114 24.67 -5.38 14.44
CA SER A 114 23.72 -4.27 14.41
C SER A 114 23.85 -3.41 15.67
N LEU A 115 23.86 -2.09 15.47
CA LEU A 115 23.82 -1.08 16.53
C LEU A 115 22.37 -0.66 16.86
N GLY A 116 21.40 -1.08 16.06
CA GLY A 116 19.99 -0.74 16.24
C GLY A 116 19.51 -1.18 17.62
N THR A 117 18.88 -0.26 18.36
CA THR A 117 18.25 -0.57 19.65
C THR A 117 16.76 -0.27 19.64
N HIS A 118 16.29 0.49 18.66
CA HIS A 118 14.91 0.91 18.50
C HIS A 118 14.47 0.82 17.03
N GLU A 119 13.17 0.84 16.82
CA GLU A 119 12.51 1.04 15.54
C GLU A 119 11.82 2.40 15.57
N LEU A 120 12.15 3.27 14.61
CA LEU A 120 11.38 4.46 14.33
C LEU A 120 10.18 4.05 13.46
N VAL A 121 8.98 4.23 14.01
CA VAL A 121 7.72 3.79 13.41
C VAL A 121 6.88 5.00 13.04
N PHE A 122 6.44 5.10 11.79
CA PHE A 122 5.55 6.17 11.33
C PHE A 122 4.69 5.70 10.17
N ASN A 123 3.52 6.32 10.02
CA ASN A 123 2.57 5.94 8.98
C ASN A 123 2.92 6.63 7.65
N ALA A 124 3.30 5.86 6.63
CA ALA A 124 3.71 6.36 5.32
C ALA A 124 2.54 6.31 4.32
N LYS A 125 2.23 7.46 3.73
CA LYS A 125 1.24 7.64 2.66
C LYS A 125 1.93 7.58 1.30
N LEU A 126 1.65 6.55 0.53
CA LEU A 126 2.31 6.25 -0.72
C LEU A 126 1.33 6.37 -1.90
N PRO A 127 1.71 7.03 -3.01
CA PRO A 127 0.89 7.15 -4.19
C PRO A 127 0.69 5.79 -4.88
N ALA A 128 -0.29 5.72 -5.77
CA ALA A 128 -0.56 4.53 -6.58
C ALA A 128 0.61 4.21 -7.52
N LEU A 129 1.07 2.96 -7.51
CA LEU A 129 2.18 2.46 -8.33
C LEU A 129 3.35 3.46 -8.36
N GLY A 130 3.82 3.84 -7.18
CA GLY A 130 4.58 5.08 -7.03
C GLY A 130 5.41 5.10 -5.77
N PHE A 131 6.19 6.15 -5.58
CA PHE A 131 7.04 6.29 -4.40
C PHE A 131 6.87 7.64 -3.72
N THR A 132 7.17 7.66 -2.41
CA THR A 132 7.35 8.88 -1.61
C THR A 132 8.69 8.80 -0.89
N THR A 133 9.39 9.93 -0.80
CA THR A 133 10.62 10.07 -0.02
C THR A 133 10.32 10.80 1.28
N TYR A 134 10.66 10.17 2.40
CA TYR A 134 10.63 10.73 3.74
C TYR A 134 12.05 11.07 4.19
N PHE A 135 12.19 12.04 5.09
CA PHE A 135 13.47 12.50 5.60
C PHE A 135 13.52 12.34 7.11
N VAL A 136 14.52 11.63 7.61
CA VAL A 136 14.73 11.40 9.03
C VAL A 136 15.94 12.16 9.51
N GLU A 137 15.77 12.95 10.57
CA GLU A 137 16.84 13.68 11.25
C GLU A 137 16.95 13.25 12.71
N LYS A 138 18.13 12.80 13.11
CA LYS A 138 18.48 12.54 14.50
C LYS A 138 18.97 13.83 15.15
N HIS A 139 18.33 14.23 16.25
CA HIS A 139 18.72 15.39 17.04
C HIS A 139 19.55 14.99 18.25
N LYS A 140 20.56 15.82 18.58
CA LYS A 140 21.43 15.64 19.75
C LYS A 140 20.81 16.16 21.06
N ALA A 141 19.61 16.74 21.00
CA ALA A 141 18.92 17.28 22.17
C ALA A 141 18.25 16.16 22.97
N ILE A 142 18.39 16.21 24.30
CA ILE A 142 17.66 15.37 25.24
C ILE A 142 16.34 16.10 25.54
N GLU A 143 15.37 16.04 24.64
CA GLU A 143 13.98 16.19 25.05
C GLU A 143 13.50 14.81 25.47
N LYS A 144 13.11 14.65 26.74
CA LYS A 144 12.48 13.42 27.21
C LYS A 144 11.16 13.28 26.47
N ASP A 145 11.05 12.31 25.57
CA ASP A 145 9.77 11.93 24.99
C ASP A 145 8.84 11.43 26.12
N PRO A 146 7.66 12.03 26.32
CA PRO A 146 6.76 11.63 27.40
C PRO A 146 5.99 10.38 26.99
N LEU A 147 6.59 9.20 27.17
CA LEU A 147 5.99 7.94 27.68
C LEU A 147 6.94 6.74 27.38
N MET A 148 8.07 6.65 28.09
CA MET A 148 8.63 5.33 28.39
C MET A 148 8.03 4.88 29.72
N ASP A 149 6.90 4.17 29.67
CA ASP A 149 6.47 3.38 30.82
C ASP A 149 7.12 2.00 30.71
N VAL A 150 8.42 1.94 30.96
CA VAL A 150 9.08 0.68 31.28
C VAL A 150 8.49 0.27 32.63
N LEU A 151 7.70 -0.81 32.64
CA LEU A 151 7.03 -1.38 33.81
C LEU A 151 7.93 -1.29 35.06
N SER A 152 7.74 -0.20 35.82
CA SER A 152 8.39 0.09 37.10
C SER A 152 7.35 0.31 38.21
N GLY A 153 6.06 0.20 37.86
CA GLY A 153 4.95 0.14 38.82
C GLY A 153 4.71 -1.27 39.34
N GLU A 154 4.26 -1.36 40.59
CA GLU A 154 3.75 -2.62 41.17
C GLU A 154 2.64 -3.19 40.27
N ARG A 155 2.76 -4.47 39.92
CA ARG A 155 1.74 -5.20 39.15
C ARG A 155 0.44 -5.21 39.95
N THR A 156 -0.50 -4.35 39.58
CA THR A 156 -1.87 -4.48 40.03
C THR A 156 -2.52 -5.67 39.33
N ALA A 157 -3.52 -6.32 39.93
CA ALA A 157 -4.33 -7.35 39.27
C ALA A 157 -5.27 -6.72 38.22
N ALA A 158 -4.72 -5.92 37.30
CA ALA A 158 -5.46 -5.11 36.33
C ALA A 158 -5.37 -5.73 34.92
N THR A 159 -6.31 -5.34 34.08
CA THR A 159 -6.37 -5.71 32.65
C THR A 159 -5.70 -4.60 31.83
N ILE A 160 -4.86 -4.97 30.87
CA ILE A 160 -4.28 -4.05 29.89
C ILE A 160 -5.29 -3.87 28.75
N GLU A 161 -5.56 -2.62 28.38
CA GLU A 161 -6.36 -2.30 27.20
C GLU A 161 -5.46 -1.81 26.05
N MET A 162 -5.56 -2.46 24.90
CA MET A 162 -4.88 -2.06 23.66
C MET A 162 -5.95 -1.69 22.63
N LYS A 163 -5.93 -0.45 22.14
CA LYS A 163 -6.94 0.05 21.20
C LYS A 163 -6.53 -0.18 19.76
N GLY A 164 -7.50 -0.56 18.93
CA GLY A 164 -7.46 -0.42 17.48
C GLY A 164 -8.53 0.56 17.03
N LYS A 165 -8.72 0.69 15.72
CA LYS A 165 -9.68 1.65 15.14
C LYS A 165 -11.13 1.33 15.48
N SER A 166 -11.56 0.08 15.31
CA SER A 166 -12.93 -0.35 15.61
C SER A 166 -13.03 -1.41 16.72
N PHE A 167 -11.97 -1.62 17.50
CA PHE A 167 -11.93 -2.63 18.56
C PHE A 167 -11.07 -2.22 19.75
N THR A 168 -11.35 -2.85 20.91
CA THR A 168 -10.48 -2.79 22.09
C THR A 168 -10.11 -4.21 22.50
N LEU A 169 -8.81 -4.48 22.59
CA LEU A 169 -8.25 -5.75 23.04
C LEU A 169 -7.94 -5.69 24.53
N GLN A 170 -8.41 -6.69 25.28
CA GLN A 170 -8.16 -6.83 26.72
C GLN A 170 -7.16 -7.98 26.96
N VAL A 171 -6.14 -7.69 27.75
CA VAL A 171 -5.01 -8.58 28.00
C VAL A 171 -4.75 -8.67 29.52
N ASP A 172 -4.52 -9.87 30.02
CA ASP A 172 -4.14 -10.12 31.41
C ASP A 172 -2.73 -9.54 31.69
N GLU A 173 -2.60 -8.62 32.64
CA GLU A 173 -1.33 -7.94 32.93
C GLU A 173 -0.28 -8.86 33.57
N THR A 174 -0.70 -9.99 34.15
CA THR A 174 0.21 -10.92 34.85
C THR A 174 0.94 -11.84 33.87
N THR A 175 0.20 -12.37 32.89
CA THR A 175 0.62 -13.40 31.93
C THR A 175 0.85 -12.82 30.54
N GLY A 176 0.26 -11.66 30.25
CA GLY A 176 0.17 -11.07 28.91
C GLY A 176 -0.84 -11.78 28.01
N ALA A 177 -1.68 -12.69 28.53
CA ALA A 177 -2.60 -13.48 27.71
C ALA A 177 -3.75 -12.64 27.20
N LEU A 178 -4.15 -12.85 25.94
CA LEU A 178 -5.36 -12.23 25.42
C LEU A 178 -6.57 -12.85 26.13
N GLU A 179 -7.47 -12.00 26.62
CA GLU A 179 -8.68 -12.46 27.30
C GLU A 179 -9.92 -12.29 26.41
N SER A 180 -10.03 -11.13 25.77
CA SER A 180 -11.21 -10.75 25.01
C SER A 180 -10.96 -9.58 24.08
N ILE A 181 -11.84 -9.47 23.09
CA ILE A 181 -11.91 -8.34 22.17
C ILE A 181 -13.31 -7.73 22.22
N THR A 182 -13.40 -6.41 22.28
CA THR A 182 -14.67 -5.69 22.20
C THR A 182 -14.80 -5.08 20.81
N ILE A 183 -15.86 -5.47 20.08
CA ILE A 183 -16.16 -5.01 18.72
C ILE A 183 -17.61 -4.50 18.73
N ASN A 184 -17.85 -3.31 18.18
CA ASN A 184 -19.19 -2.70 18.16
C ASN A 184 -19.87 -2.66 19.55
N GLY A 185 -19.09 -2.46 20.62
CA GLY A 185 -19.56 -2.45 22.01
C GLY A 185 -19.89 -3.83 22.61
N LYS A 186 -19.74 -4.92 21.85
CA LYS A 186 -19.93 -6.29 22.34
C LYS A 186 -18.59 -6.95 22.63
N LYS A 187 -18.48 -7.54 23.83
CA LYS A 187 -17.29 -8.27 24.28
C LYS A 187 -17.36 -9.73 23.83
N HIS A 188 -16.29 -10.21 23.22
CA HIS A 188 -16.11 -11.58 22.75
C HIS A 188 -14.87 -12.19 23.39
N ARG A 189 -14.92 -13.48 23.72
CA ARG A 189 -13.71 -14.20 24.14
C ARG A 189 -12.72 -14.24 22.98
N LEU A 190 -11.45 -13.93 23.25
CA LEU A 190 -10.36 -14.08 22.31
C LEU A 190 -9.11 -14.51 23.08
N ASN A 191 -8.56 -15.66 22.73
CA ASN A 191 -7.28 -16.14 23.22
C ASN A 191 -6.36 -16.48 22.04
N GLN A 192 -5.06 -16.33 22.23
CA GLN A 192 -4.05 -16.83 21.31
C GLN A 192 -2.96 -17.55 22.11
N SER A 193 -2.50 -18.70 21.61
CA SER A 193 -1.45 -19.48 22.25
C SER A 193 -0.58 -20.23 21.24
N PHE A 194 0.65 -20.57 21.64
CA PHE A 194 1.46 -21.54 20.92
C PHE A 194 1.28 -22.95 21.48
N LYS A 195 1.07 -23.89 20.58
CA LYS A 195 0.98 -25.33 20.88
C LYS A 195 1.92 -26.08 19.95
N TRP A 196 2.09 -27.37 20.17
CA TRP A 196 2.83 -28.23 19.25
C TRP A 196 2.22 -29.60 19.11
N TYR A 197 2.38 -30.14 17.90
CA TYR A 197 2.21 -31.55 17.66
C TYR A 197 3.56 -32.25 17.79
N LYS A 198 3.54 -33.38 18.48
CA LYS A 198 4.69 -34.27 18.57
C LYS A 198 4.67 -35.18 17.37
N SER A 199 5.76 -35.18 16.61
CA SER A 199 5.95 -36.20 15.58
C SER A 199 6.13 -37.56 16.23
N VAL A 200 5.49 -38.60 15.69
CA VAL A 200 5.73 -39.94 16.20
C VAL A 200 7.15 -40.41 15.87
N GLN A 201 7.77 -41.19 16.77
CA GLN A 201 9.02 -41.87 16.49
C GLN A 201 8.81 -43.01 15.48
N SER A 202 9.82 -43.27 14.64
CA SER A 202 9.72 -44.29 13.61
C SER A 202 9.40 -45.65 14.18
N GLN A 203 8.31 -46.23 13.67
CA GLN A 203 7.88 -47.59 14.00
C GLN A 203 7.65 -48.37 12.70
N PRO A 204 8.12 -49.63 12.60
CA PRO A 204 7.92 -50.45 11.40
C PRO A 204 6.44 -50.55 11.02
N GLY A 205 6.11 -50.19 9.77
CA GLY A 205 4.75 -50.26 9.23
C GLY A 205 3.84 -49.08 9.55
N LEU A 206 4.33 -48.03 10.22
CA LEU A 206 3.56 -46.81 10.50
C LEU A 206 4.19 -45.58 9.85
N GLU A 207 3.35 -44.76 9.22
CA GLU A 207 3.72 -43.50 8.55
C GLU A 207 4.22 -42.45 9.55
N ASP A 208 5.34 -41.78 9.28
CA ASP A 208 5.95 -40.78 10.17
C ASP A 208 5.85 -39.38 9.57
N SER A 209 5.89 -38.35 10.43
CA SER A 209 6.03 -36.98 9.94
C SER A 209 7.35 -36.86 9.17
N GLY A 210 7.30 -36.16 8.05
CA GLY A 210 8.46 -35.82 7.23
C GLY A 210 8.21 -34.55 6.43
N SER A 211 9.01 -34.34 5.38
CA SER A 211 8.92 -33.15 4.52
C SER A 211 7.58 -33.02 3.81
N TYR A 212 6.87 -34.13 3.57
CA TYR A 212 5.55 -34.13 2.93
C TYR A 212 4.43 -34.46 3.92
N GLN A 213 4.65 -35.46 4.78
CA GLN A 213 3.61 -35.96 5.68
C GLN A 213 3.59 -35.21 7.02
N PHE A 214 2.38 -34.92 7.50
CA PHE A 214 2.11 -34.43 8.86
C PHE A 214 1.39 -35.54 9.64
N CYS A 215 2.09 -36.19 10.56
CA CYS A 215 1.65 -37.39 11.26
C CYS A 215 1.81 -37.21 12.78
N PRO A 216 0.93 -36.41 13.41
CA PRO A 216 1.01 -36.14 14.83
C PRO A 216 0.64 -37.36 15.67
N ASP A 217 1.28 -37.53 16.84
CA ASP A 217 1.03 -38.63 17.78
C ASP A 217 -0.28 -38.50 18.58
N GLY A 218 -1.04 -37.45 18.33
CA GLY A 218 -2.26 -37.13 19.05
C GLY A 218 -2.60 -35.65 18.95
N LYS A 219 -3.35 -35.16 19.94
CA LYS A 219 -3.73 -33.74 20.04
C LYS A 219 -2.53 -32.84 20.31
N ALA A 220 -2.63 -31.58 19.89
CA ALA A 220 -1.63 -30.57 20.21
C ALA A 220 -1.46 -30.39 21.72
N ARG A 221 -0.22 -30.19 22.16
CA ARG A 221 0.16 -29.94 23.55
C ARG A 221 0.53 -28.46 23.71
N ASN A 222 0.25 -27.86 24.85
CA ASN A 222 0.70 -26.49 25.12
C ASN A 222 2.23 -26.42 25.14
N TYR A 223 2.78 -25.31 24.63
CA TYR A 223 4.22 -25.06 24.69
C TYR A 223 4.53 -24.03 25.78
N GLY A 224 5.21 -24.49 26.84
CA GLY A 224 5.67 -23.61 27.93
C GLY A 224 4.56 -22.91 28.73
N GLN A 225 4.95 -21.86 29.45
CA GLN A 225 4.05 -20.95 30.16
C GLN A 225 4.27 -19.55 29.65
N GLN A 226 3.20 -18.93 29.18
CA GLN A 226 3.25 -17.57 28.65
C GLN A 226 3.60 -16.55 29.74
N LYS A 227 4.47 -15.61 29.39
CA LYS A 227 4.90 -14.51 30.24
C LYS A 227 4.88 -13.21 29.46
N LEU A 228 4.41 -12.14 30.10
CA LEU A 228 4.60 -10.77 29.63
C LEU A 228 6.04 -10.34 29.90
N VAL A 229 6.79 -10.03 28.85
CA VAL A 229 8.19 -9.58 28.90
C VAL A 229 8.24 -8.06 29.03
N SER A 230 7.54 -7.34 28.14
CA SER A 230 7.44 -5.89 28.18
C SER A 230 6.18 -5.39 27.48
N ARG A 231 5.78 -4.16 27.78
CA ARG A 231 4.71 -3.41 27.11
C ARG A 231 5.24 -2.04 26.74
N HIS A 232 4.88 -1.56 25.56
CA HIS A 232 5.21 -0.21 25.09
C HIS A 232 3.96 0.43 24.49
N THR A 233 3.67 1.67 24.88
CA THR A 233 2.64 2.49 24.25
C THR A 233 3.30 3.80 23.86
N SER A 234 3.27 4.14 22.58
CA SER A 234 3.87 5.37 22.05
C SER A 234 2.99 5.91 20.92
N GLY A 235 2.42 7.10 21.13
CA GLY A 235 1.42 7.65 20.22
C GLY A 235 0.21 6.73 20.09
N ALA A 236 -0.16 6.40 18.84
CA ALA A 236 -1.26 5.51 18.49
C ALA A 236 -0.85 4.02 18.39
N VAL A 237 0.34 3.65 18.87
CA VAL A 237 0.88 2.29 18.76
C VAL A 237 0.98 1.65 20.14
N HIS A 238 0.41 0.45 20.27
CA HIS A 238 0.56 -0.39 21.45
C HIS A 238 1.31 -1.67 21.09
N GLU A 239 2.30 -2.05 21.89
CA GLU A 239 3.06 -3.29 21.73
C GLU A 239 3.15 -4.07 23.03
N LEU A 240 3.00 -5.38 22.92
CA LEU A 240 3.10 -6.34 24.02
C LEU A 240 4.05 -7.46 23.60
N ASN A 241 5.20 -7.56 24.27
CA ASN A 241 6.17 -8.63 24.04
C ASN A 241 5.87 -9.81 24.97
N GLN A 242 5.59 -10.96 24.40
CA GLN A 242 5.29 -12.22 25.07
C GLN A 242 6.42 -13.22 24.84
N GLN A 243 6.67 -14.02 25.87
CA GLN A 243 7.55 -15.19 25.80
C GLN A 243 6.77 -16.41 26.25
N PHE A 244 6.77 -17.46 25.43
CA PHE A 244 6.13 -18.74 25.76
C PHE A 244 7.16 -19.76 26.24
N THR A 245 8.35 -19.73 25.62
CA THR A 245 9.56 -20.46 26.04
C THR A 245 10.80 -19.72 25.59
N ASP A 246 11.97 -20.23 25.95
CA ASP A 246 13.28 -19.69 25.54
C ASP A 246 13.48 -19.60 24.02
N PHE A 247 12.65 -20.26 23.21
CA PHE A 247 12.75 -20.24 21.74
C PHE A 247 11.43 -19.88 21.04
N ILE A 248 10.40 -19.44 21.78
CA ILE A 248 9.11 -19.00 21.22
C ILE A 248 8.76 -17.64 21.83
N HIS A 249 8.82 -16.62 20.98
CA HIS A 249 8.55 -15.24 21.33
C HIS A 249 7.55 -14.62 20.37
N GLN A 250 6.80 -13.62 20.85
CA GLN A 250 5.80 -12.92 20.04
C GLN A 250 5.67 -11.47 20.48
N THR A 251 5.49 -10.56 19.53
CA THR A 251 5.06 -9.19 19.77
C THR A 251 3.64 -9.05 19.23
N VAL A 252 2.69 -8.70 20.10
CA VAL A 252 1.32 -8.34 19.73
C VAL A 252 1.26 -6.83 19.58
N ARG A 253 0.71 -6.34 18.46
CA ARG A 253 0.62 -4.90 18.18
C ARG A 253 -0.79 -4.50 17.79
N THR A 254 -1.20 -3.32 18.23
CA THR A 254 -2.39 -2.64 17.71
C THR A 254 -2.03 -1.21 17.33
N TYR A 255 -2.70 -0.71 16.29
CA TYR A 255 -2.60 0.67 15.83
C TYR A 255 -3.99 1.29 15.91
N GLU A 256 -4.14 2.47 16.53
CA GLU A 256 -5.46 3.09 16.75
C GLU A 256 -6.18 3.50 15.45
N ASP A 257 -5.49 3.52 14.31
CA ASP A 257 -6.05 3.79 12.97
C ASP A 257 -6.23 2.54 12.10
N GLU A 258 -5.94 1.34 12.63
CA GLU A 258 -6.08 0.07 11.91
C GLU A 258 -7.10 -0.88 12.56
N ASP A 259 -7.76 -1.68 11.72
CA ASP A 259 -8.83 -2.62 12.12
C ASP A 259 -8.30 -4.06 12.29
N TYR A 260 -6.98 -4.24 12.45
CA TYR A 260 -6.35 -5.54 12.69
C TYR A 260 -5.40 -5.53 13.92
N ILE A 261 -5.18 -6.72 14.47
CA ILE A 261 -4.14 -7.01 15.47
C ILE A 261 -2.98 -7.69 14.74
N GLU A 262 -1.78 -7.16 14.90
CA GLU A 262 -0.56 -7.77 14.34
C GLU A 262 0.09 -8.70 15.38
N PHE A 263 0.41 -9.90 14.93
CA PHE A 263 1.12 -10.92 15.69
C PHE A 263 2.44 -11.23 14.99
N ASP A 264 3.52 -10.68 15.50
CA ASP A 264 4.88 -10.88 15.00
C ASP A 264 5.57 -11.92 15.86
N TRP A 265 5.86 -13.08 15.30
CA TRP A 265 6.37 -14.22 16.05
C TRP A 265 7.78 -14.59 15.61
N THR A 266 8.59 -15.05 16.56
CA THR A 266 9.90 -15.65 16.35
C THR A 266 9.92 -17.02 16.99
N VAL A 267 10.12 -18.06 16.18
CA VAL A 267 10.13 -19.46 16.62
C VAL A 267 11.44 -20.11 16.19
N GLY A 268 12.14 -20.66 17.17
CA GLY A 268 13.39 -21.39 16.99
C GLY A 268 14.53 -20.81 17.86
N ALA A 269 15.64 -21.50 18.00
CA ALA A 269 15.91 -22.85 17.46
C ALA A 269 15.07 -23.93 18.18
N ILE A 270 14.26 -24.71 17.44
CA ILE A 270 13.41 -25.75 18.05
C ILE A 270 14.31 -26.83 18.66
N PRO A 271 14.21 -27.12 19.98
CA PRO A 271 15.14 -28.03 20.64
C PRO A 271 14.94 -29.48 20.16
N MET A 272 16.05 -30.16 19.89
CA MET A 272 16.07 -31.56 19.43
C MET A 272 16.86 -32.49 20.38
N ASN A 273 17.25 -32.03 21.56
CA ASN A 273 18.04 -32.81 22.54
C ASN A 273 17.29 -34.06 23.03
N ASP A 274 15.96 -34.01 23.05
CA ASP A 274 15.07 -35.11 23.43
C ASP A 274 14.82 -36.10 22.29
N LYS A 275 15.35 -35.84 21.08
CA LYS A 275 15.12 -36.63 19.86
C LYS A 275 13.64 -36.77 19.51
N ILE A 276 12.85 -35.74 19.82
CA ILE A 276 11.43 -35.66 19.51
C ILE A 276 11.20 -34.53 18.53
N GLY A 277 10.73 -34.87 17.33
CA GLY A 277 10.30 -33.88 16.36
C GLY A 277 9.07 -33.09 16.85
N LYS A 278 9.07 -31.79 16.55
CA LYS A 278 8.08 -30.83 17.04
C LYS A 278 7.58 -29.98 15.90
N GLU A 279 6.27 -29.81 15.86
CA GLU A 279 5.56 -29.07 14.82
C GLU A 279 4.76 -27.99 15.52
N ILE A 280 5.30 -26.77 15.52
CA ILE A 280 4.82 -25.66 16.32
C ILE A 280 3.67 -24.96 15.59
N ILE A 281 2.59 -24.71 16.32
CA ILE A 281 1.40 -24.03 15.81
C ILE A 281 1.09 -22.80 16.65
N THR A 282 0.58 -21.76 16.01
CA THR A 282 -0.21 -20.71 16.67
C THR A 282 -1.68 -21.11 16.60
N ARG A 283 -2.42 -20.89 17.69
CA ARG A 283 -3.86 -21.15 17.75
C ARG A 283 -4.60 -19.93 18.29
N PHE A 284 -5.62 -19.51 17.55
CA PHE A 284 -6.58 -18.48 17.92
C PHE A 284 -7.89 -19.14 18.34
N GLU A 285 -8.46 -18.73 19.46
CA GLU A 285 -9.66 -19.32 20.05
C GLU A 285 -10.66 -18.20 20.38
N SER A 286 -11.91 -18.33 19.93
CA SER A 286 -13.01 -17.41 20.22
C SER A 286 -14.24 -18.13 20.80
N ASP A 287 -15.30 -17.38 21.10
CA ASP A 287 -16.60 -17.91 21.51
C ASP A 287 -17.54 -18.28 20.34
N PHE A 288 -17.04 -18.20 19.09
CA PHE A 288 -17.86 -18.38 17.90
C PHE A 288 -18.40 -19.81 17.77
N GLN A 289 -19.68 -19.91 17.40
CA GLN A 289 -20.32 -21.17 17.04
C GLN A 289 -20.25 -21.37 15.52
N THR A 290 -19.31 -22.19 15.07
CA THR A 290 -18.95 -22.33 13.65
C THR A 290 -19.46 -23.62 13.01
N ASP A 291 -20.06 -24.53 13.79
CA ASP A 291 -20.58 -25.84 13.35
C ASP A 291 -19.58 -26.68 12.51
N GLY A 292 -18.30 -26.60 12.90
CA GLY A 292 -17.18 -27.24 12.21
C GLY A 292 -16.89 -26.69 10.81
N VAL A 293 -17.43 -25.52 10.44
CA VAL A 293 -17.20 -24.86 9.15
C VAL A 293 -16.13 -23.78 9.27
N TYR A 294 -15.22 -23.76 8.30
CA TYR A 294 -14.18 -22.75 8.18
C TYR A 294 -13.86 -22.54 6.69
N TYR A 295 -13.09 -21.51 6.38
CA TYR A 295 -12.83 -21.09 5.01
C TYR A 295 -11.35 -20.87 4.81
N THR A 296 -10.80 -21.43 3.72
CA THR A 296 -9.37 -21.34 3.37
C THR A 296 -9.26 -20.78 1.96
N ASP A 297 -8.25 -19.97 1.69
CA ASP A 297 -7.99 -19.50 0.35
C ASP A 297 -7.52 -20.63 -0.61
N SER A 298 -7.61 -20.37 -1.91
CA SER A 298 -6.99 -21.17 -2.98
C SER A 298 -5.99 -20.30 -3.72
N ASN A 299 -4.70 -20.53 -3.47
CA ASN A 299 -3.59 -19.77 -4.07
C ASN A 299 -3.76 -18.24 -3.93
N GLY A 300 -4.27 -17.79 -2.78
CA GLY A 300 -4.50 -16.39 -2.46
C GLY A 300 -5.73 -15.77 -3.09
N ARG A 301 -6.55 -16.54 -3.82
CA ARG A 301 -7.71 -16.03 -4.59
C ARG A 301 -9.04 -16.45 -3.96
N GLN A 302 -9.58 -17.58 -4.42
CA GLN A 302 -10.93 -18.03 -4.10
C GLN A 302 -11.03 -18.52 -2.66
N THR A 303 -12.16 -18.26 -2.01
CA THR A 303 -12.47 -18.71 -0.67
C THR A 303 -13.15 -20.08 -0.73
N ILE A 304 -12.45 -21.13 -0.30
CA ILE A 304 -13.00 -22.48 -0.28
C ILE A 304 -13.61 -22.77 1.08
N ARG A 305 -14.90 -23.11 1.08
CA ARG A 305 -15.60 -23.61 2.26
C ARG A 305 -15.11 -25.01 2.62
N ARG A 306 -14.63 -25.17 3.85
CA ARG A 306 -14.21 -26.44 4.46
C ARG A 306 -15.20 -26.83 5.56
N LYS A 307 -15.31 -28.13 5.83
CA LYS A 307 -16.05 -28.65 6.97
C LYS A 307 -15.22 -29.73 7.63
N TYR A 308 -14.98 -29.58 8.93
CA TYR A 308 -14.33 -30.59 9.74
C TYR A 308 -15.05 -31.93 9.56
N ASN A 309 -14.29 -32.95 9.16
CA ASN A 309 -14.78 -34.29 8.96
C ASN A 309 -14.21 -35.23 10.03
N PRO A 310 -15.01 -35.62 11.04
CA PRO A 310 -14.55 -36.52 12.10
C PRO A 310 -14.25 -37.95 11.60
N ASN A 311 -14.74 -38.31 10.41
CA ASN A 311 -14.54 -39.61 9.79
C ASN A 311 -13.38 -39.62 8.78
N ALA A 312 -12.79 -38.45 8.47
CA ALA A 312 -11.62 -38.41 7.63
C ALA A 312 -10.44 -39.08 8.35
N ARG A 313 -9.62 -39.80 7.59
CA ARG A 313 -8.46 -40.52 8.09
C ARG A 313 -7.28 -40.13 7.23
N GLY A 314 -6.29 -39.51 7.86
CA GLY A 314 -5.02 -39.21 7.25
C GLY A 314 -3.97 -40.19 7.71
N CYS A 315 -2.76 -39.69 7.87
CA CYS A 315 -1.64 -40.46 8.36
C CYS A 315 -1.96 -41.14 9.71
N ARG A 316 -1.59 -42.43 9.82
CA ARG A 316 -1.82 -43.28 11.01
C ARG A 316 -3.29 -43.32 11.49
N ASP A 317 -4.24 -43.26 10.57
CA ASP A 317 -5.68 -43.24 10.89
C ASP A 317 -6.08 -42.07 11.82
N ASN A 318 -5.31 -40.97 11.80
CA ASN A 318 -5.60 -39.77 12.59
C ASN A 318 -6.50 -38.81 11.80
N VAL A 319 -7.55 -38.31 12.48
CA VAL A 319 -8.48 -37.31 11.96
C VAL A 319 -7.86 -35.93 11.76
N ILE A 320 -6.82 -35.60 12.53
CA ILE A 320 -6.18 -34.27 12.51
C ILE A 320 -5.62 -33.98 11.13
N THR A 321 -4.69 -34.82 10.64
CA THR A 321 -3.98 -34.62 9.37
C THR A 321 -4.92 -34.38 8.18
N ALA A 322 -6.01 -35.15 8.09
CA ALA A 322 -6.93 -35.05 6.95
C ALA A 322 -7.79 -33.76 6.94
N ASN A 323 -7.79 -33.00 8.04
CA ASN A 323 -8.48 -31.72 8.14
C ASN A 323 -7.54 -30.52 8.02
N TRP A 324 -6.26 -30.73 7.67
CA TRP A 324 -5.29 -29.66 7.42
C TRP A 324 -5.27 -29.27 5.95
N PHE A 325 -5.22 -27.97 5.68
CA PHE A 325 -5.25 -27.41 4.33
C PHE A 325 -4.17 -26.35 4.15
N PRO A 326 -3.71 -26.12 2.91
CA PRO A 326 -2.80 -25.02 2.62
C PRO A 326 -3.52 -23.68 2.80
N ILE A 327 -2.86 -22.75 3.47
CA ILE A 327 -3.28 -21.37 3.68
C ILE A 327 -2.23 -20.50 3.00
N TYR A 328 -2.52 -19.91 1.84
CA TYR A 328 -1.56 -19.08 1.12
C TYR A 328 -1.62 -17.62 1.56
N SER A 329 -2.81 -17.12 1.89
CA SER A 329 -2.99 -15.72 2.33
C SER A 329 -4.00 -15.52 3.44
N HIS A 330 -5.01 -16.39 3.60
CA HIS A 330 -6.01 -16.23 4.64
C HIS A 330 -6.80 -17.48 5.02
N VAL A 331 -7.20 -17.52 6.28
CA VAL A 331 -8.15 -18.51 6.84
C VAL A 331 -9.17 -17.80 7.73
N SER A 332 -10.44 -18.20 7.68
CA SER A 332 -11.50 -17.58 8.48
C SER A 332 -12.53 -18.57 9.02
N ILE A 333 -13.22 -18.15 10.09
CA ILE A 333 -14.39 -18.79 10.65
C ILE A 333 -15.51 -17.76 10.80
N ARG A 334 -16.77 -18.23 10.75
CA ARG A 334 -17.96 -17.39 10.86
C ARG A 334 -18.87 -17.89 11.96
N ASP A 335 -19.43 -16.96 12.72
CA ASP A 335 -20.60 -17.21 13.55
C ASP A 335 -21.81 -16.59 12.84
N GLU A 336 -22.59 -17.44 12.18
CA GLU A 336 -23.74 -17.01 11.37
C GLU A 336 -24.85 -16.38 12.23
N ASN A 337 -24.99 -16.80 13.50
CA ASN A 337 -25.98 -16.23 14.41
C ASN A 337 -25.61 -14.80 14.84
N GLN A 338 -24.31 -14.55 14.99
CA GLN A 338 -23.79 -13.24 15.37
C GLN A 338 -23.52 -12.34 14.15
N GLY A 339 -23.51 -12.90 12.94
CA GLY A 339 -23.20 -12.18 11.71
C GLY A 339 -21.74 -11.71 11.63
N LEU A 340 -20.84 -12.35 12.39
CA LEU A 340 -19.42 -11.97 12.52
C LEU A 340 -18.49 -13.01 11.93
N GLN A 341 -17.36 -12.54 11.41
CA GLN A 341 -16.27 -13.37 10.89
C GLN A 341 -14.97 -13.00 11.61
N MET A 342 -14.21 -14.02 11.98
CA MET A 342 -12.83 -13.91 12.48
C MET A 342 -11.90 -14.40 11.37
N THR A 343 -10.92 -13.60 10.98
CA THR A 343 -10.00 -13.91 9.87
C THR A 343 -8.56 -13.73 10.29
N VAL A 344 -7.72 -14.70 9.94
CA VAL A 344 -6.26 -14.64 10.06
C VAL A 344 -5.65 -14.52 8.67
N LEU A 345 -4.84 -13.49 8.45
CA LEU A 345 -3.98 -13.32 7.28
C LEU A 345 -2.55 -13.73 7.63
N ASN A 346 -1.85 -14.40 6.72
CA ASN A 346 -0.48 -14.88 6.91
C ASN A 346 0.48 -14.29 5.87
N ASP A 347 1.72 -14.01 6.29
CA ASP A 347 2.76 -13.41 5.45
C ASP A 347 3.47 -14.41 4.50
N ARG A 348 3.20 -15.70 4.66
CA ARG A 348 3.78 -16.81 3.88
C ARG A 348 2.87 -18.02 3.92
N THR A 349 2.99 -18.91 2.93
CA THR A 349 2.20 -20.15 2.90
C THR A 349 2.45 -21.02 4.13
N GLN A 350 1.36 -21.46 4.76
CA GLN A 350 1.37 -22.32 5.94
C GLN A 350 0.32 -23.43 5.80
N GLY A 351 0.43 -24.48 6.61
CA GLY A 351 -0.69 -25.38 6.86
C GLY A 351 -1.59 -24.79 7.94
N GLY A 352 -2.91 -25.01 7.84
CA GLY A 352 -3.84 -24.61 8.88
C GLY A 352 -5.14 -25.41 8.89
N SER A 353 -5.91 -25.25 9.98
CA SER A 353 -7.16 -25.97 10.22
C SER A 353 -8.08 -25.27 11.21
N SER A 354 -9.30 -25.78 11.34
CA SER A 354 -10.24 -25.53 12.43
C SER A 354 -10.76 -26.88 12.93
N LEU A 355 -10.22 -27.35 14.05
CA LEU A 355 -10.55 -28.68 14.59
C LEU A 355 -11.68 -28.67 15.62
N MET A 356 -12.02 -27.49 16.15
CA MET A 356 -13.08 -27.26 17.13
C MET A 356 -13.78 -25.93 16.84
N ASN A 357 -15.02 -25.77 17.33
CA ASN A 357 -15.76 -24.52 17.15
C ASN A 357 -14.99 -23.33 17.74
N GLY A 358 -14.98 -22.23 17.00
CA GLY A 358 -14.30 -21.00 17.42
C GLY A 358 -12.78 -21.03 17.30
N GLU A 359 -12.17 -22.10 16.77
CA GLU A 359 -10.71 -22.22 16.69
C GLU A 359 -10.18 -22.08 15.26
N LEU A 360 -9.04 -21.41 15.14
CA LEU A 360 -8.17 -21.42 13.96
C LEU A 360 -6.74 -21.75 14.40
N GLU A 361 -6.07 -22.65 13.69
CA GLU A 361 -4.66 -22.95 13.93
C GLU A 361 -3.83 -22.95 12.65
N LEU A 362 -2.60 -22.44 12.76
CA LEU A 362 -1.62 -22.39 11.68
C LEU A 362 -0.27 -22.92 12.17
N MET A 363 0.38 -23.74 11.37
CA MET A 363 1.72 -24.24 11.66
C MET A 363 2.78 -23.23 11.24
N VAL A 364 3.58 -22.79 12.19
CA VAL A 364 4.57 -21.70 12.01
C VAL A 364 5.97 -22.22 11.76
N HIS A 365 6.32 -23.37 12.34
CA HIS A 365 7.63 -23.99 12.17
C HIS A 365 7.59 -25.49 12.50
N ARG A 366 8.48 -26.28 11.91
CA ARG A 366 8.63 -27.73 12.19
C ARG A 366 10.10 -28.09 12.19
N ARG A 367 10.51 -28.93 13.14
CA ARG A 367 11.82 -29.59 13.13
C ARG A 367 11.62 -31.05 13.50
N LEU A 368 12.06 -31.95 12.64
CA LEU A 368 11.76 -33.37 12.69
C LEU A 368 13.04 -34.20 12.83
N GLU A 369 12.99 -35.21 13.70
CA GLU A 369 14.11 -36.13 13.89
C GLU A 369 14.16 -37.22 12.81
N ASN A 370 13.01 -37.64 12.29
CA ASN A 370 12.92 -38.70 11.29
C ASN A 370 13.00 -38.11 9.88
N LYS A 371 13.47 -38.93 8.93
CA LYS A 371 13.48 -38.57 7.51
C LYS A 371 12.10 -38.65 6.85
N GLY A 372 11.07 -39.18 7.51
CA GLY A 372 9.80 -39.54 6.88
C GLY A 372 9.89 -40.88 6.12
N GLN A 373 8.93 -41.15 5.23
CA GLN A 373 8.92 -42.33 4.37
C GLN A 373 9.12 -41.95 2.89
N GLY A 374 9.61 -42.87 2.06
CA GLY A 374 9.72 -42.65 0.61
C GLY A 374 10.73 -41.57 0.22
N GLY A 375 10.29 -40.56 -0.55
CA GLY A 375 11.11 -39.44 -1.04
C GLY A 375 11.30 -38.29 -0.05
N ASP A 376 10.84 -38.47 1.20
CA ASP A 376 10.98 -37.47 2.25
C ASP A 376 12.46 -37.21 2.63
N PHE A 377 12.73 -36.00 3.09
CA PHE A 377 14.02 -35.60 3.64
C PHE A 377 13.88 -35.11 5.07
N LYS A 378 14.96 -35.22 5.85
CA LYS A 378 15.00 -34.75 7.24
C LYS A 378 14.75 -33.24 7.27
N ILE A 379 13.77 -32.79 8.04
CA ILE A 379 13.55 -31.37 8.34
C ILE A 379 14.35 -31.01 9.60
N ASP A 380 15.65 -30.76 9.44
CA ASP A 380 16.56 -30.42 10.54
C ASP A 380 17.53 -29.33 10.09
N GLU A 381 16.97 -28.19 9.69
CA GLU A 381 17.73 -27.05 9.20
C GLU A 381 18.61 -26.49 10.34
N PRO A 382 19.94 -26.37 10.15
CA PRO A 382 20.87 -26.08 11.24
C PRO A 382 20.88 -24.61 11.69
N GLY A 383 20.32 -23.68 10.92
CA GLY A 383 20.44 -22.24 11.18
C GLY A 383 21.88 -21.73 11.07
N VAL A 384 22.11 -20.46 11.41
CA VAL A 384 23.43 -19.81 11.29
C VAL A 384 24.43 -20.29 12.34
N ASP A 385 23.98 -20.63 13.55
CA ASP A 385 24.83 -21.06 14.66
C ASP A 385 24.91 -22.59 14.84
N GLY A 386 24.25 -23.35 13.94
CA GLY A 386 24.21 -24.81 13.98
C GLY A 386 23.24 -25.40 15.01
N LYS A 387 22.51 -24.58 15.78
CA LYS A 387 21.58 -25.07 16.82
C LYS A 387 20.19 -25.37 16.30
N GLY A 388 19.84 -24.92 15.11
CA GLY A 388 18.52 -25.04 14.48
C GLY A 388 18.08 -23.72 13.86
N LEU A 389 17.33 -23.75 12.76
CA LEU A 389 16.82 -22.56 12.11
C LEU A 389 15.80 -21.82 12.98
N GLU A 390 15.99 -20.51 13.12
CA GLU A 390 15.02 -19.58 13.71
C GLU A 390 14.24 -18.89 12.61
N VAL A 391 12.91 -18.82 12.76
CA VAL A 391 12.02 -18.24 11.77
C VAL A 391 11.19 -17.15 12.42
N ARG A 392 11.21 -15.96 11.81
CA ARG A 392 10.31 -14.86 12.14
C ARG A 392 9.21 -14.76 11.08
N GLY A 393 7.99 -14.44 11.50
CA GLY A 393 6.86 -14.18 10.59
C GLY A 393 5.74 -13.39 11.25
N ARG A 394 4.71 -13.10 10.46
CA ARG A 394 3.59 -12.23 10.88
C ARG A 394 2.23 -12.82 10.54
N HIS A 395 1.28 -12.59 11.44
CA HIS A 395 -0.14 -12.79 11.20
C HIS A 395 -0.92 -11.51 11.50
N TYR A 396 -1.92 -11.20 10.69
CA TYR A 396 -2.94 -10.21 11.02
C TYR A 396 -4.24 -10.91 11.39
N LEU A 397 -4.78 -10.62 12.57
CA LEU A 397 -6.10 -11.07 12.99
C LEU A 397 -7.05 -9.89 12.95
N TYR A 398 -8.22 -10.07 12.36
CA TYR A 398 -9.29 -9.08 12.47
C TYR A 398 -10.64 -9.75 12.60
N PHE A 399 -11.60 -8.96 13.07
CA PHE A 399 -13.00 -9.30 13.15
C PHE A 399 -13.81 -8.28 12.38
N ASN A 400 -14.81 -8.74 11.63
CA ASN A 400 -15.73 -7.84 10.94
C ASN A 400 -17.08 -8.54 10.75
N THR A 401 -18.08 -7.82 10.25
CA THR A 401 -19.31 -8.45 9.77
C THR A 401 -18.99 -9.42 8.63
N ILE A 402 -19.80 -10.46 8.46
CA ILE A 402 -19.63 -11.41 7.34
C ILE A 402 -19.73 -10.69 5.98
N ALA A 403 -20.56 -9.65 5.89
CA ALA A 403 -20.76 -8.89 4.67
C ALA A 403 -19.55 -8.00 4.31
N ASP A 404 -18.90 -7.40 5.31
CA ASP A 404 -17.82 -6.42 5.10
C ASP A 404 -16.41 -7.05 5.16
N SER A 405 -16.29 -8.28 5.66
CA SER A 405 -15.03 -8.99 5.75
C SER A 405 -14.27 -9.11 4.42
N PRO A 406 -14.90 -9.40 3.26
CA PRO A 406 -14.20 -9.46 1.99
C PRO A 406 -13.43 -8.17 1.67
N LYS A 407 -13.98 -7.00 2.02
CA LYS A 407 -13.32 -5.71 1.76
C LYS A 407 -11.96 -5.63 2.44
N LEU A 408 -11.93 -5.85 3.75
CA LEU A 408 -10.71 -5.77 4.54
C LEU A 408 -9.75 -6.94 4.22
N MET A 409 -10.30 -8.13 3.95
CA MET A 409 -9.52 -9.30 3.56
C MET A 409 -8.69 -9.05 2.30
N ARG A 410 -9.31 -8.53 1.23
CA ARG A 410 -8.63 -8.32 -0.05
C ARG A 410 -7.59 -7.20 0.03
N SER A 411 -7.94 -6.07 0.65
CA SER A 411 -7.00 -4.96 0.79
C SER A 411 -5.80 -5.31 1.67
N LEU A 412 -6.03 -5.87 2.86
CA LEU A 412 -4.93 -6.21 3.78
C LEU A 412 -4.07 -7.37 3.27
N SER A 413 -4.65 -8.42 2.68
CA SER A 413 -3.86 -9.54 2.14
C SER A 413 -2.95 -9.07 1.00
N GLN A 414 -3.45 -8.17 0.14
CA GLN A 414 -2.65 -7.57 -0.91
C GLN A 414 -1.54 -6.68 -0.33
N SER A 415 -1.84 -5.80 0.63
CA SER A 415 -0.81 -4.94 1.25
C SER A 415 0.23 -5.73 2.03
N LEU A 416 -0.15 -6.86 2.63
CA LEU A 416 0.80 -7.76 3.32
C LEU A 416 1.73 -8.46 2.32
N PHE A 417 1.20 -8.93 1.19
CA PHE A 417 1.98 -9.57 0.13
C PHE A 417 2.85 -8.59 -0.67
N MET A 418 2.31 -7.41 -0.97
CA MET A 418 2.92 -6.36 -1.79
C MET A 418 3.40 -5.17 -0.94
N ALA A 419 3.98 -5.46 0.22
CA ALA A 419 4.47 -4.44 1.13
C ALA A 419 5.49 -3.49 0.43
N PRO A 420 5.56 -2.21 0.82
CA PRO A 420 6.42 -1.22 0.21
C PRO A 420 7.88 -1.64 0.20
N ILE A 421 8.54 -1.40 -0.93
CA ILE A 421 9.97 -1.64 -1.09
C ILE A 421 10.70 -0.36 -0.70
N VAL A 422 11.62 -0.47 0.26
CA VAL A 422 12.29 0.70 0.86
C VAL A 422 13.77 0.76 0.50
N SER A 423 14.24 1.95 0.14
CA SER A 423 15.65 2.27 -0.09
C SER A 423 16.05 3.52 0.71
N PHE A 424 17.32 3.61 1.06
CA PHE A 424 17.86 4.63 1.96
C PHE A 424 18.99 5.40 1.29
N ASP A 425 19.07 6.71 1.50
CA ASP A 425 20.17 7.55 1.02
C ASP A 425 20.59 8.55 2.10
N LYS A 426 21.84 9.02 2.06
CA LYS A 426 22.27 10.16 2.89
C LYS A 426 21.87 11.45 2.22
N TYR A 427 21.52 12.45 3.03
CA TYR A 427 21.25 13.78 2.50
C TYR A 427 21.82 14.87 3.41
N SER A 428 22.07 16.05 2.83
CA SER A 428 22.57 17.22 3.56
C SER A 428 21.43 18.06 4.10
N THR A 429 20.58 18.61 3.23
CA THR A 429 19.35 19.32 3.60
C THR A 429 18.19 18.83 2.73
N ILE A 430 16.97 18.95 3.23
CA ILE A 430 15.76 18.58 2.47
C ILE A 430 15.67 19.45 1.21
N ALA A 431 15.99 20.74 1.29
CA ALA A 431 15.98 21.66 0.16
C ALA A 431 16.92 21.20 -0.97
N ASP A 432 18.16 20.84 -0.65
CA ASP A 432 19.14 20.37 -1.65
C ASP A 432 18.70 19.05 -2.29
N TYR A 433 18.19 18.12 -1.47
CA TYR A 433 17.70 16.83 -1.95
C TYR A 433 16.50 17.00 -2.89
N SER A 434 15.50 17.78 -2.46
CA SER A 434 14.30 18.09 -3.23
C SER A 434 14.58 18.97 -4.44
N GLN A 435 15.67 19.74 -4.46
CA GLN A 435 16.11 20.45 -5.66
C GLN A 435 16.68 19.47 -6.69
N LYS A 436 17.45 18.48 -6.24
CA LYS A 436 18.15 17.51 -7.10
C LYS A 436 17.25 16.38 -7.61
N TYR A 437 16.29 15.93 -6.82
CA TYR A 437 15.51 14.73 -7.11
C TYR A 437 14.00 14.98 -7.02
N VAL A 438 13.22 14.20 -7.78
CA VAL A 438 11.78 14.03 -7.55
C VAL A 438 11.60 13.21 -6.27
N THR A 439 10.84 13.75 -5.31
CA THR A 439 10.64 13.13 -3.99
C THR A 439 9.33 12.37 -3.87
N SER A 440 8.38 12.55 -4.79
CA SER A 440 7.14 11.77 -4.87
C SER A 440 6.67 11.63 -6.31
N LEU A 441 6.15 10.46 -6.68
CA LEU A 441 5.68 10.16 -8.04
C LEU A 441 4.61 9.07 -8.02
N SER A 442 3.53 9.25 -8.78
CA SER A 442 2.59 8.18 -9.18
C SER A 442 2.89 7.77 -10.62
N ALA A 443 3.04 6.47 -10.90
CA ALA A 443 3.23 6.01 -12.29
C ALA A 443 1.92 5.84 -13.06
N VAL A 444 0.78 5.86 -12.36
CA VAL A 444 -0.56 5.85 -12.95
C VAL A 444 -1.18 7.24 -12.94
N GLY A 445 -2.05 7.51 -13.91
CA GLY A 445 -2.87 8.72 -13.94
C GLY A 445 -4.01 8.60 -12.92
N ASP A 446 -4.99 7.76 -13.24
CA ASP A 446 -6.07 7.41 -12.31
C ASP A 446 -5.67 6.19 -11.46
N ALA A 447 -5.95 6.26 -10.15
CA ALA A 447 -5.86 5.09 -9.28
C ALA A 447 -6.88 4.01 -9.72
N LEU A 448 -6.50 2.74 -9.61
CA LEU A 448 -7.43 1.65 -9.89
C LEU A 448 -8.56 1.59 -8.85
N PRO A 449 -9.78 1.19 -9.25
CA PRO A 449 -10.87 0.91 -8.31
C PRO A 449 -10.46 -0.10 -7.22
N GLU A 450 -11.05 -0.01 -6.03
CA GLU A 450 -10.75 -0.88 -4.87
C GLU A 450 -10.92 -2.38 -5.16
N ASN A 451 -11.71 -2.76 -6.16
CA ASN A 451 -11.96 -4.14 -6.57
C ASN A 451 -11.06 -4.67 -7.70
N VAL A 452 -10.13 -3.87 -8.22
CA VAL A 452 -9.27 -4.25 -9.38
C VAL A 452 -7.79 -4.29 -9.02
N HIS A 453 -7.10 -5.41 -9.18
CA HIS A 453 -5.65 -5.50 -9.01
C HIS A 453 -4.92 -5.47 -10.36
N LEU A 454 -3.91 -4.59 -10.50
CA LEU A 454 -2.89 -4.69 -11.55
C LEU A 454 -1.93 -5.84 -11.21
N LEU A 455 -2.21 -7.03 -11.73
CA LEU A 455 -1.48 -8.27 -11.42
C LEU A 455 -0.15 -8.35 -12.18
N THR A 456 -0.07 -7.77 -13.38
CA THR A 456 1.15 -7.77 -14.18
C THR A 456 1.25 -6.46 -14.95
N LEU A 457 2.45 -5.87 -14.95
CA LEU A 457 2.86 -4.78 -15.83
C LEU A 457 4.31 -5.05 -16.24
N GLU A 458 4.53 -5.54 -17.46
CA GLU A 458 5.82 -6.05 -17.89
C GLU A 458 6.15 -5.58 -19.31
N LYS A 459 7.33 -4.96 -19.50
CA LYS A 459 7.84 -4.58 -20.82
C LYS A 459 8.35 -5.83 -21.54
N TRP A 460 7.81 -6.13 -22.72
CA TRP A 460 8.28 -7.22 -23.58
C TRP A 460 9.21 -6.73 -24.68
N SER A 461 8.89 -5.58 -25.28
CA SER A 461 9.71 -4.95 -26.31
C SER A 461 9.68 -3.43 -26.15
N GLU A 462 10.34 -2.68 -27.03
CA GLU A 462 10.27 -1.21 -27.01
C GLU A 462 8.86 -0.66 -27.22
N ARG A 463 7.96 -1.45 -27.84
CA ARG A 463 6.59 -1.03 -28.13
C ARG A 463 5.52 -1.91 -27.51
N GLU A 464 5.87 -3.00 -26.83
CA GLU A 464 4.89 -3.93 -26.30
C GLU A 464 5.01 -4.10 -24.79
N VAL A 465 3.88 -3.99 -24.12
CA VAL A 465 3.74 -4.17 -22.67
C VAL A 465 2.64 -5.19 -22.40
N LEU A 466 2.98 -6.23 -21.63
CA LEU A 466 2.02 -7.20 -21.10
C LEU A 466 1.37 -6.61 -19.84
N VAL A 467 0.03 -6.60 -19.83
CA VAL A 467 -0.75 -6.13 -18.69
C VAL A 467 -1.81 -7.17 -18.30
N ARG A 468 -1.95 -7.40 -16.99
CA ARG A 468 -3.03 -8.23 -16.44
C ARG A 468 -3.77 -7.48 -15.35
N PHE A 469 -5.10 -7.51 -15.44
CA PHE A 469 -5.98 -7.02 -14.39
C PHE A 469 -6.81 -8.15 -13.82
N GLU A 470 -7.01 -8.12 -12.50
CA GLU A 470 -7.82 -9.06 -11.76
C GLU A 470 -8.96 -8.34 -11.04
N HIS A 471 -10.17 -8.90 -11.09
CA HIS A 471 -11.23 -8.55 -10.15
C HIS A 471 -11.10 -9.39 -8.87
N MET A 472 -10.79 -8.75 -7.74
CA MET A 472 -10.40 -9.45 -6.50
C MET A 472 -11.58 -10.07 -5.73
N TYR A 473 -12.81 -9.66 -6.02
CA TYR A 473 -14.02 -10.14 -5.34
C TYR A 473 -14.65 -11.33 -6.04
N GLU A 474 -15.41 -12.10 -5.27
CA GLU A 474 -16.17 -13.26 -5.71
C GLU A 474 -17.62 -12.89 -6.02
N SER A 475 -18.28 -13.63 -6.91
CA SER A 475 -19.70 -13.38 -7.23
C SER A 475 -20.64 -13.63 -6.04
N ALA A 476 -20.17 -14.37 -5.03
CA ALA A 476 -20.90 -14.61 -3.78
C ALA A 476 -20.68 -13.51 -2.73
N ASP A 477 -19.67 -12.64 -2.92
CA ASP A 477 -19.46 -11.50 -2.05
C ASP A 477 -20.59 -10.48 -2.22
N LYS A 478 -20.89 -9.72 -1.17
CA LYS A 478 -21.97 -8.72 -1.16
C LYS A 478 -21.39 -7.31 -1.31
N GLY A 479 -22.23 -6.37 -1.77
CA GLY A 479 -21.89 -4.95 -1.86
C GLY A 479 -21.39 -4.51 -3.24
N GLU A 480 -21.11 -3.21 -3.38
CA GLU A 480 -20.78 -2.58 -4.66
C GLU A 480 -19.44 -3.09 -5.25
N LEU A 481 -18.47 -3.42 -4.40
CA LEU A 481 -17.15 -3.90 -4.84
C LEU A 481 -17.17 -5.31 -5.45
N ALA A 482 -18.26 -6.06 -5.25
CA ALA A 482 -18.48 -7.37 -5.87
C ALA A 482 -19.24 -7.28 -7.20
N LYS A 483 -19.52 -6.09 -7.73
CA LYS A 483 -20.16 -5.89 -9.04
C LYS A 483 -19.12 -5.69 -10.15
N PRO A 484 -19.48 -5.91 -11.43
CA PRO A 484 -18.61 -5.60 -12.54
C PRO A 484 -18.15 -4.14 -12.54
N VAL A 485 -16.92 -3.92 -12.98
CA VAL A 485 -16.28 -2.60 -13.01
C VAL A 485 -15.58 -2.36 -14.34
N ASP A 486 -15.67 -1.14 -14.84
CA ASP A 486 -15.04 -0.70 -16.08
C ASP A 486 -13.81 0.15 -15.74
N ILE A 487 -12.67 -0.13 -16.37
CA ILE A 487 -11.42 0.64 -16.21
C ILE A 487 -10.99 1.19 -17.57
N ASN A 488 -10.59 2.47 -17.63
CA ASN A 488 -10.06 3.05 -18.85
C ASN A 488 -8.53 3.01 -18.84
N LEU A 489 -7.94 2.22 -19.74
CA LEU A 489 -6.50 1.96 -19.80
C LEU A 489 -5.69 3.23 -20.09
N GLN A 490 -6.19 4.12 -20.93
CA GLN A 490 -5.50 5.38 -21.25
C GLN A 490 -5.46 6.33 -20.06
N LYS A 491 -6.48 6.32 -19.19
CA LYS A 491 -6.49 7.12 -17.96
C LYS A 491 -5.59 6.52 -16.88
N VAL A 492 -5.69 5.21 -16.65
CA VAL A 492 -4.91 4.50 -15.62
C VAL A 492 -3.43 4.49 -16.00
N LEU A 493 -3.09 4.04 -17.21
CA LEU A 493 -1.72 3.89 -17.70
C LEU A 493 -1.32 5.07 -18.62
N LYS A 494 -1.72 6.28 -18.25
CA LYS A 494 -1.48 7.54 -19.01
C LYS A 494 -0.02 7.72 -19.44
N THR A 495 0.92 7.24 -18.64
CA THR A 495 2.36 7.33 -18.88
C THR A 495 2.86 6.46 -20.04
N LEU A 496 2.09 5.46 -20.47
CA LEU A 496 2.49 4.53 -21.52
C LEU A 496 2.11 4.98 -22.93
N ASN A 497 1.22 5.96 -23.09
CA ASN A 497 0.67 6.38 -24.39
C ASN A 497 0.27 5.20 -25.31
N ILE A 498 -0.87 4.58 -24.99
CA ILE A 498 -1.33 3.35 -25.61
C ILE A 498 -1.91 3.66 -27.00
N GLU A 499 -1.42 2.96 -28.02
CA GLU A 499 -1.90 3.04 -29.40
C GLU A 499 -2.89 1.92 -29.73
N LYS A 500 -2.66 0.71 -29.17
CA LYS A 500 -3.46 -0.47 -29.44
C LYS A 500 -3.57 -1.36 -28.21
N VAL A 501 -4.72 -2.00 -28.05
CA VAL A 501 -5.00 -2.99 -27.00
C VAL A 501 -5.40 -4.30 -27.68
N VAL A 502 -4.73 -5.40 -27.32
CA VAL A 502 -5.06 -6.74 -27.83
C VAL A 502 -5.29 -7.68 -26.66
N GLU A 503 -6.46 -8.33 -26.61
CA GLU A 503 -6.78 -9.29 -25.56
C GLU A 503 -6.26 -10.69 -25.88
N MET A 504 -5.58 -11.28 -24.91
CA MET A 504 -4.95 -12.58 -25.01
C MET A 504 -5.56 -13.56 -24.01
N ASN A 505 -5.30 -14.85 -24.23
CA ASN A 505 -5.47 -15.83 -23.16
C ASN A 505 -4.52 -15.54 -21.97
N LEU A 506 -4.70 -16.25 -20.84
CA LEU A 506 -3.94 -15.98 -19.61
C LEU A 506 -2.41 -16.12 -19.79
N ALA A 507 -1.98 -17.09 -20.60
CA ALA A 507 -0.58 -17.34 -20.91
C ALA A 507 0.02 -16.31 -21.89
N ALA A 508 -0.80 -15.43 -22.45
CA ALA A 508 -0.42 -14.44 -23.45
C ALA A 508 0.21 -15.03 -24.73
N ASN A 509 -0.19 -16.24 -25.12
CA ASN A 509 0.36 -16.94 -26.29
C ASN A 509 -0.65 -17.19 -27.42
N GLU A 510 -1.92 -16.83 -27.23
CA GLU A 510 -3.00 -16.96 -28.22
C GLU A 510 -3.97 -15.78 -28.05
N LEU A 511 -4.51 -15.29 -29.16
CA LEU A 511 -5.58 -14.30 -29.14
C LEU A 511 -6.82 -14.89 -28.46
N LEU A 512 -7.46 -14.12 -27.58
CA LEU A 512 -8.66 -14.62 -26.89
C LEU A 512 -9.78 -14.93 -27.90
N SER A 513 -9.90 -14.12 -28.96
CA SER A 513 -10.87 -14.30 -30.06
C SER A 513 -10.66 -15.59 -30.87
N GLU A 514 -9.46 -16.16 -30.84
CA GLU A 514 -9.13 -17.40 -31.54
C GLU A 514 -9.24 -18.64 -30.63
N THR A 515 -9.35 -18.43 -29.32
CA THR A 515 -9.35 -19.50 -28.32
C THR A 515 -10.64 -20.33 -28.41
N LYS A 516 -10.50 -21.64 -28.68
CA LYS A 516 -11.63 -22.58 -28.77
C LYS A 516 -11.70 -23.49 -27.55
N ARG A 517 -12.87 -23.53 -26.89
CA ARG A 517 -13.13 -24.47 -25.77
C ARG A 517 -13.87 -25.72 -26.26
N MET A 518 -13.53 -26.86 -25.68
CA MET A 518 -14.29 -28.10 -25.90
C MET A 518 -15.66 -28.00 -25.21
N GLU A 519 -16.70 -28.46 -25.90
CA GLU A 519 -18.04 -28.57 -25.34
C GLU A 519 -18.25 -29.95 -24.68
N TRP A 520 -18.61 -29.95 -23.40
CA TRP A 520 -18.81 -31.17 -22.63
C TRP A 520 -20.26 -31.31 -22.19
N ARG A 521 -20.83 -32.52 -22.32
CA ARG A 521 -22.10 -32.87 -21.67
C ARG A 521 -21.81 -33.51 -20.32
N SER A 522 -22.06 -32.78 -19.23
CA SER A 522 -21.94 -33.35 -17.89
C SER A 522 -23.29 -33.92 -17.41
N LYS A 523 -23.26 -34.88 -16.48
CA LYS A 523 -24.47 -35.45 -15.85
C LYS A 523 -25.36 -34.39 -15.15
N HIS A 524 -24.83 -33.18 -14.93
CA HIS A 524 -25.47 -32.11 -14.16
C HIS A 524 -25.73 -30.83 -14.98
N SER A 525 -25.39 -30.79 -16.28
CA SER A 525 -25.57 -29.59 -17.12
C SER A 525 -26.68 -29.78 -18.15
N THR A 526 -27.86 -29.25 -17.86
CA THR A 526 -28.91 -28.96 -18.87
C THR A 526 -28.82 -27.54 -19.43
N GLN A 527 -27.86 -26.73 -18.98
CA GLN A 527 -27.62 -25.38 -19.49
C GLN A 527 -26.37 -25.37 -20.37
N SER A 528 -26.55 -24.92 -21.62
CA SER A 528 -25.48 -24.35 -22.43
C SER A 528 -24.91 -23.15 -21.66
N PHE A 529 -23.64 -23.20 -21.27
CA PHE A 529 -22.96 -21.99 -20.85
C PHE A 529 -22.80 -21.13 -22.09
N ASP A 530 -23.58 -20.06 -22.17
CA ASP A 530 -23.41 -19.04 -23.21
C ASP A 530 -22.15 -18.24 -22.83
N ILE A 531 -21.01 -18.67 -23.37
CA ILE A 531 -19.72 -18.00 -23.18
C ILE A 531 -19.60 -16.93 -24.27
N SER A 532 -20.60 -16.06 -24.40
CA SER A 532 -20.38 -14.75 -25.00
C SER A 532 -19.75 -13.85 -23.92
N ALA A 533 -18.57 -14.23 -23.42
CA ALA A 533 -17.67 -13.23 -22.86
C ALA A 533 -17.26 -12.39 -24.07
N GLY A 534 -18.03 -11.34 -24.34
CA GLY A 534 -17.79 -10.46 -25.48
C GLY A 534 -16.32 -10.08 -25.46
N ALA A 535 -15.57 -10.53 -26.47
CA ALA A 535 -14.27 -9.98 -26.74
C ALA A 535 -14.47 -8.46 -26.78
N ASN A 536 -13.62 -7.70 -26.10
CA ASN A 536 -13.58 -6.27 -26.40
C ASN A 536 -13.31 -6.14 -27.91
N ASP A 537 -14.03 -5.27 -28.59
CA ASP A 537 -13.63 -4.89 -29.94
C ASP A 537 -12.19 -4.37 -29.89
N ASP A 538 -11.39 -4.74 -30.91
CA ASP A 538 -10.03 -4.21 -31.08
C ASP A 538 -10.09 -2.66 -31.02
N ASN A 539 -9.29 -2.07 -30.14
CA ASN A 539 -9.21 -0.63 -29.81
C ASN A 539 -10.20 -0.07 -28.76
N ASP A 540 -11.01 -0.88 -28.08
CA ASP A 540 -11.70 -0.40 -26.88
C ASP A 540 -10.71 -0.25 -25.72
N MET A 541 -10.42 1.01 -25.36
CA MET A 541 -9.55 1.38 -24.24
C MET A 541 -10.22 1.14 -22.89
N THR A 542 -11.50 0.77 -22.85
CA THR A 542 -12.26 0.48 -21.64
C THR A 542 -12.37 -1.03 -21.43
N VAL A 543 -11.81 -1.52 -20.33
CA VAL A 543 -11.84 -2.93 -19.97
C VAL A 543 -12.88 -3.14 -18.88
N ARG A 544 -13.90 -3.96 -19.16
CA ARG A 544 -14.83 -4.45 -18.15
C ARG A 544 -14.29 -5.70 -17.46
N LEU A 545 -14.34 -5.74 -16.14
CA LEU A 545 -14.00 -6.90 -15.33
C LEU A 545 -15.21 -7.34 -14.51
N THR A 546 -15.55 -8.62 -14.56
CA THR A 546 -16.52 -9.25 -13.66
C THR A 546 -15.82 -9.93 -12.48
N PRO A 547 -16.52 -10.24 -11.38
CA PRO A 547 -15.95 -10.95 -10.24
C PRO A 547 -15.10 -12.17 -10.60
N GLN A 548 -13.96 -12.32 -9.93
CA GLN A 548 -12.90 -13.32 -10.12
C GLN A 548 -12.18 -13.34 -11.47
N GLN A 549 -12.58 -12.50 -12.42
CA GLN A 549 -12.00 -12.51 -13.76
C GLN A 549 -10.56 -11.98 -13.74
N ILE A 550 -9.66 -12.66 -14.45
CA ILE A 550 -8.36 -12.12 -14.87
C ILE A 550 -8.43 -11.92 -16.37
N ARG A 551 -8.16 -10.70 -16.85
CA ARG A 551 -8.02 -10.40 -18.28
C ARG A 551 -6.58 -10.02 -18.58
N THR A 552 -6.08 -10.49 -19.72
CA THR A 552 -4.67 -10.36 -20.13
C THR A 552 -4.62 -9.61 -21.45
N PHE A 553 -3.76 -8.59 -21.53
CA PHE A 553 -3.65 -7.74 -22.70
C PHE A 553 -2.19 -7.52 -23.09
N ILE A 554 -1.95 -7.41 -24.39
CA ILE A 554 -0.73 -6.81 -24.93
C ILE A 554 -1.09 -5.40 -25.39
N LEU A 555 -0.40 -4.42 -24.83
CA LEU A 555 -0.54 -3.01 -25.20
C LEU A 555 0.57 -2.64 -26.18
N THR A 556 0.21 -2.06 -27.32
CA THR A 556 1.17 -1.37 -28.18
C THR A 556 1.29 0.07 -27.72
N ILE A 557 2.51 0.52 -27.46
CA ILE A 557 2.83 1.85 -26.96
C ILE A 557 3.69 2.63 -27.95
N ASN A 558 3.64 3.96 -27.85
CA ASN A 558 4.56 4.84 -28.54
C ASN A 558 5.62 5.40 -27.58
N PRO A 559 6.83 4.81 -27.54
CA PRO A 559 7.89 5.25 -26.64
C PRO A 559 8.48 6.61 -27.01
N ASN A 560 8.30 7.06 -28.26
CA ASN A 560 8.76 8.35 -28.76
C ASN A 560 7.69 9.44 -28.61
N TYR A 561 6.59 9.14 -27.93
CA TYR A 561 5.60 10.14 -27.57
C TYR A 561 6.15 11.01 -26.44
N HIS A 562 7.10 11.88 -26.81
CA HIS A 562 7.31 13.09 -26.05
C HIS A 562 6.01 13.88 -26.22
N LYS A 563 5.21 14.00 -25.15
CA LYS A 563 4.43 15.23 -24.98
C LYS A 563 5.47 16.34 -24.92
N GLU A 564 5.91 16.84 -26.07
CA GLU A 564 6.11 18.27 -26.16
C GLU A 564 4.76 18.83 -25.74
N ALA A 565 4.67 19.33 -24.50
CA ALA A 565 3.56 20.18 -24.08
C ALA A 565 3.68 21.48 -24.90
N LYS A 566 3.38 21.39 -26.21
CA LYS A 566 3.18 22.52 -27.10
C LYS A 566 1.69 22.82 -27.07
N CYS A 567 1.23 23.34 -25.94
CA CYS A 567 0.16 24.32 -26.03
C CYS A 567 0.67 25.43 -26.97
N THR A 568 -0.12 25.79 -27.97
CA THR A 568 0.18 26.97 -28.77
C THR A 568 -0.61 28.10 -28.17
N HIS A 569 0.08 29.08 -27.59
CA HIS A 569 -0.54 30.31 -27.16
C HIS A 569 0.18 31.52 -27.75
N SER A 570 -0.58 32.55 -28.07
CA SER A 570 -0.07 33.81 -28.58
C SER A 570 -0.86 34.98 -28.00
N TRP A 571 -0.21 36.13 -27.94
CA TRP A 571 -0.80 37.37 -27.47
C TRP A 571 -1.13 38.24 -28.67
N VAL A 572 -2.42 38.49 -28.87
CA VAL A 572 -2.90 39.27 -30.00
C VAL A 572 -3.27 40.66 -29.49
N LYS A 573 -2.68 41.69 -30.10
CA LYS A 573 -3.07 43.07 -29.82
C LYS A 573 -4.53 43.29 -30.19
N ALA A 574 -5.28 43.89 -29.27
CA ALA A 574 -6.67 44.25 -29.44
C ALA A 574 -6.97 45.56 -28.70
N SER A 575 -8.14 46.11 -28.97
CA SER A 575 -8.80 47.14 -28.19
C SER A 575 -10.21 46.66 -27.87
N GLN A 576 -10.98 47.45 -27.13
CA GLN A 576 -12.32 47.07 -26.69
C GLN A 576 -13.23 46.60 -27.85
N SER A 577 -13.13 47.21 -29.03
CA SER A 577 -13.95 46.84 -30.20
C SER A 577 -13.31 45.80 -31.12
N THR A 578 -12.06 45.40 -30.91
CA THR A 578 -11.29 44.54 -31.83
C THR A 578 -10.83 43.21 -31.22
N ILE A 579 -11.40 42.81 -30.06
CA ILE A 579 -11.14 41.48 -29.46
C ILE A 579 -11.46 40.39 -30.50
N PRO A 580 -10.47 39.53 -30.85
CA PRO A 580 -10.62 38.55 -31.91
C PRO A 580 -11.58 37.43 -31.52
N ALA A 581 -12.30 36.88 -32.49
CA ALA A 581 -13.33 35.86 -32.25
C ALA A 581 -12.77 34.53 -31.71
N ASN A 582 -11.48 34.26 -31.94
CA ASN A 582 -10.77 33.08 -31.45
C ASN A 582 -10.00 33.34 -30.14
N ALA A 583 -10.27 34.45 -29.44
CA ALA A 583 -9.76 34.66 -28.09
C ALA A 583 -10.21 33.53 -27.16
N TYR A 584 -9.31 33.07 -26.28
CA TYR A 584 -9.61 31.99 -25.35
C TYR A 584 -10.63 32.45 -24.31
N ILE A 585 -11.79 31.78 -24.28
CA ILE A 585 -12.85 32.04 -23.31
C ILE A 585 -12.46 31.34 -22.00
N ALA A 586 -12.24 32.13 -20.96
CA ALA A 586 -11.71 31.68 -19.67
C ALA A 586 -12.72 31.77 -18.53
N GLY A 587 -13.86 32.40 -18.77
CA GLY A 587 -14.89 32.59 -17.76
C GLY A 587 -16.16 33.19 -18.33
N SER A 588 -17.06 33.59 -17.44
CA SER A 588 -18.31 34.26 -17.80
C SER A 588 -18.71 35.23 -16.69
N ASP A 589 -19.22 36.40 -17.06
CA ASP A 589 -19.77 37.35 -16.09
C ASP A 589 -21.14 36.85 -15.55
N THR A 590 -21.71 37.59 -14.61
CA THR A 590 -22.99 37.33 -13.94
C THR A 590 -24.17 37.19 -14.91
N ASP A 591 -24.13 37.88 -16.05
CA ASP A 591 -25.11 37.81 -17.13
C ASP A 591 -24.81 36.72 -18.18
N LYS A 592 -23.82 35.86 -17.91
CA LYS A 592 -23.28 34.82 -18.80
C LYS A 592 -22.53 35.35 -20.02
N THR A 593 -22.18 36.63 -20.07
CA THR A 593 -21.28 37.17 -21.09
C THR A 593 -19.91 36.47 -21.00
N PRO A 594 -19.41 35.87 -22.08
CA PRO A 594 -18.10 35.21 -22.08
C PRO A 594 -16.96 36.20 -21.80
N LEU A 595 -16.06 35.83 -20.89
CA LEU A 595 -14.88 36.60 -20.54
C LEU A 595 -13.63 35.95 -21.14
N THR A 596 -12.79 36.78 -21.75
CA THR A 596 -11.49 36.38 -22.31
C THR A 596 -10.35 36.84 -21.41
N ILE A 597 -9.16 36.25 -21.59
CA ILE A 597 -7.96 36.66 -20.84
C ILE A 597 -7.28 37.82 -21.58
N CYS A 598 -7.07 38.94 -20.89
CA CYS A 598 -6.28 40.04 -21.41
C CYS A 598 -5.05 40.32 -20.54
N ARG A 599 -4.08 41.03 -21.08
CA ARG A 599 -2.98 41.63 -20.31
C ARG A 599 -2.59 42.99 -20.87
N HIS A 600 -2.02 43.83 -20.01
CA HIS A 600 -1.49 45.14 -20.40
C HIS A 600 -0.35 45.56 -19.47
N LYS A 601 0.57 46.39 -19.97
CA LYS A 601 1.71 46.88 -19.19
C LYS A 601 1.27 48.05 -18.31
N HIS A 602 1.43 47.93 -17.00
CA HIS A 602 1.07 48.97 -16.03
C HIS A 602 2.13 49.08 -14.93
N ASN A 603 2.75 50.26 -14.76
CA ASN A 603 3.83 50.50 -13.79
C ASN A 603 4.96 49.45 -13.82
N ASP A 604 5.47 49.16 -15.02
CA ASP A 604 6.51 48.15 -15.33
C ASP A 604 6.12 46.68 -15.16
N ASP A 605 4.95 46.39 -14.62
CA ASP A 605 4.38 45.05 -14.58
C ASP A 605 3.60 44.75 -15.85
N VAL A 606 3.64 43.50 -16.30
CA VAL A 606 2.67 42.95 -17.26
C VAL A 606 1.61 42.23 -16.46
N ILE A 607 0.41 42.79 -16.43
CA ILE A 607 -0.67 42.32 -15.55
C ILE A 607 -1.74 41.67 -16.39
N ALA A 608 -2.17 40.48 -16.00
CA ALA A 608 -3.30 39.78 -16.61
C ALA A 608 -4.62 40.09 -15.91
N GLY A 609 -5.71 39.98 -16.66
CA GLY A 609 -7.07 40.24 -16.20
C GLY A 609 -8.10 39.68 -17.18
N ARG A 610 -9.31 40.25 -17.15
CA ARG A 610 -10.43 39.81 -17.98
C ARG A 610 -10.81 40.85 -19.01
N ALA A 611 -11.27 40.43 -20.18
CA ALA A 611 -11.80 41.33 -21.19
C ALA A 611 -13.04 40.80 -21.90
N ASP A 612 -13.90 41.75 -22.28
CA ASP A 612 -14.98 41.56 -23.23
C ASP A 612 -15.20 42.86 -24.04
N LYS A 613 -16.07 42.80 -25.05
CA LYS A 613 -16.31 43.92 -25.97
C LYS A 613 -17.05 45.10 -25.31
N VAL A 614 -17.70 44.88 -24.17
CA VAL A 614 -18.46 45.88 -23.41
C VAL A 614 -17.60 46.55 -22.34
N ILE A 615 -16.80 45.80 -21.57
CA ILE A 615 -16.03 46.38 -20.46
C ILE A 615 -14.60 46.77 -20.83
N GLY A 616 -14.07 46.32 -21.97
CA GLY A 616 -12.65 46.46 -22.28
C GLY A 616 -11.80 45.49 -21.45
N CYS A 617 -10.51 45.79 -21.24
CA CYS A 617 -9.63 44.94 -20.43
C CYS A 617 -9.55 45.46 -18.99
N VAL A 618 -9.98 44.65 -18.02
CA VAL A 618 -9.98 44.95 -16.58
C VAL A 618 -8.85 44.17 -15.92
N LEU A 619 -7.85 44.89 -15.42
CA LEU A 619 -6.71 44.37 -14.68
C LEU A 619 -6.93 44.56 -13.17
N THR A 620 -6.27 43.75 -12.36
CA THR A 620 -6.21 43.96 -10.91
C THR A 620 -4.82 44.42 -10.51
N PHE A 621 -4.70 45.57 -9.85
CA PHE A 621 -3.41 46.10 -9.43
C PHE A 621 -3.53 47.00 -8.20
N GLY A 622 -2.72 46.72 -7.18
CA GLY A 622 -2.62 47.56 -5.98
C GLY A 622 -3.93 47.67 -5.21
N GLY A 623 -4.72 46.59 -5.13
CA GLY A 623 -6.00 46.59 -4.40
C GLY A 623 -7.21 47.10 -5.17
N ARG A 624 -7.05 47.51 -6.43
CA ARG A 624 -8.12 48.10 -7.26
C ARG A 624 -8.17 47.52 -8.67
N GLU A 625 -9.32 47.69 -9.33
CA GLU A 625 -9.44 47.45 -10.76
C GLU A 625 -8.85 48.62 -11.57
N VAL A 626 -8.08 48.29 -12.60
CA VAL A 626 -7.58 49.23 -13.60
C VAL A 626 -8.18 48.83 -14.93
N THR A 627 -8.96 49.70 -15.56
CA THR A 627 -9.65 49.38 -16.81
C THR A 627 -9.07 50.12 -18.01
N ILE A 628 -8.75 49.35 -19.04
CA ILE A 628 -8.29 49.80 -20.35
C ILE A 628 -9.48 49.73 -21.32
N LYS A 629 -9.93 50.89 -21.82
CA LYS A 629 -11.16 51.02 -22.64
C LYS A 629 -10.93 51.85 -23.90
N GLY A 630 -11.93 51.82 -24.79
CA GLY A 630 -11.94 52.62 -26.00
C GLY A 630 -10.91 52.13 -27.02
N THR A 631 -10.04 53.05 -27.47
CA THR A 631 -9.02 52.80 -28.49
C THR A 631 -7.66 52.40 -27.91
N GLU A 632 -7.54 52.31 -26.59
CA GLU A 632 -6.29 51.91 -25.94
C GLU A 632 -6.01 50.41 -26.19
N GLU A 633 -4.76 50.09 -26.56
CA GLU A 633 -4.37 48.72 -26.92
C GLU A 633 -4.05 47.89 -25.67
N PHE A 634 -4.55 46.66 -25.64
CA PHE A 634 -4.15 45.59 -24.73
C PHE A 634 -3.90 44.32 -25.54
N GLU A 635 -3.40 43.27 -24.90
CA GLU A 635 -3.20 41.97 -25.54
C GLU A 635 -4.22 40.97 -25.02
N VAL A 636 -4.73 40.11 -25.89
CA VAL A 636 -5.69 39.05 -25.55
C VAL A 636 -5.06 37.70 -25.84
N LEU A 637 -5.30 36.72 -24.97
CA LEU A 637 -4.78 35.37 -25.13
C LEU A 637 -5.57 34.61 -26.20
N VAL A 638 -4.87 34.10 -27.20
CA VAL A 638 -5.35 33.04 -28.09
C VAL A 638 -4.56 31.79 -27.73
N ALA A 639 -5.22 30.75 -27.25
CA ALA A 639 -4.60 29.52 -26.80
C ALA A 639 -5.37 28.29 -27.29
N ASP A 640 -4.63 27.22 -27.59
CA ASP A 640 -5.14 25.90 -27.94
C ASP A 640 -4.34 24.83 -27.18
N ASN A 641 -4.94 23.66 -26.95
CA ASN A 641 -4.40 22.58 -26.11
C ASN A 641 -4.02 23.04 -24.69
N VAL A 642 -4.97 23.69 -24.01
CA VAL A 642 -4.85 24.07 -22.59
C VAL A 642 -5.99 23.45 -21.79
N GLU A 643 -5.77 23.20 -20.50
CA GLU A 643 -6.77 22.71 -19.55
C GLU A 643 -6.76 23.51 -18.25
N TRP A 644 -7.89 23.48 -17.53
CA TRP A 644 -8.01 24.08 -16.21
C TRP A 644 -7.77 23.02 -15.14
N VAL A 645 -6.77 23.24 -14.30
CA VAL A 645 -6.36 22.32 -13.23
C VAL A 645 -6.72 22.92 -11.87
N PRO A 646 -7.43 22.21 -10.98
CA PRO A 646 -7.73 22.69 -9.65
C PRO A 646 -6.47 23.02 -8.83
N ARG A 647 -6.51 24.12 -8.08
CA ARG A 647 -5.49 24.56 -7.13
C ARG A 647 -6.15 25.11 -5.86
N HIS A 648 -5.62 24.75 -4.70
CA HIS A 648 -6.16 25.17 -3.42
C HIS A 648 -5.25 26.20 -2.75
N GLY A 649 -5.77 27.41 -2.50
CA GLY A 649 -5.10 28.47 -1.75
C GLY A 649 -3.73 28.88 -2.31
N GLU A 650 -2.67 28.56 -1.58
CA GLU A 650 -1.28 28.90 -1.90
C GLU A 650 -0.45 27.70 -2.37
N ASP A 651 -1.09 26.58 -2.74
CA ASP A 651 -0.41 25.39 -3.28
C ASP A 651 0.57 25.76 -4.42
N PRO A 652 1.66 25.02 -4.64
CA PRO A 652 2.55 25.28 -5.76
C PRO A 652 1.80 25.32 -7.10
N VAL A 653 2.13 26.30 -7.94
CA VAL A 653 1.55 26.39 -9.29
C VAL A 653 1.93 25.13 -10.09
N PRO A 654 0.98 24.43 -10.73
CA PRO A 654 1.27 23.22 -11.49
C PRO A 654 2.35 23.44 -12.57
N ALA A 655 3.21 22.43 -12.78
CA ALA A 655 4.16 22.45 -13.88
C ALA A 655 3.42 22.56 -15.22
N GLY A 656 3.87 23.45 -16.11
CA GLY A 656 3.20 23.72 -17.40
C GLY A 656 2.11 24.79 -17.34
N ALA A 657 1.95 25.50 -16.22
CA ALA A 657 1.03 26.64 -16.15
C ALA A 657 1.39 27.74 -17.16
N VAL A 658 0.37 28.32 -17.80
CA VAL A 658 0.54 29.37 -18.81
C VAL A 658 0.98 30.67 -18.12
N VAL A 659 2.18 31.14 -18.43
CA VAL A 659 2.70 32.43 -17.95
C VAL A 659 1.99 33.55 -18.70
N VAL A 660 1.32 34.43 -17.96
CA VAL A 660 0.51 35.52 -18.53
C VAL A 660 1.05 36.92 -18.24
N GLY A 661 1.96 37.05 -17.28
CA GLY A 661 2.51 38.34 -16.88
C GLY A 661 3.75 38.21 -16.00
N ASN A 662 4.33 39.34 -15.58
CA ASN A 662 5.47 39.41 -14.67
C ASN A 662 5.50 40.76 -13.92
N LYS A 663 6.22 40.83 -12.80
CA LYS A 663 6.34 42.05 -11.97
C LYS A 663 7.58 42.90 -12.28
N GLY A 664 7.96 43.02 -13.56
CA GLY A 664 9.10 43.85 -13.99
C GLY A 664 10.50 43.37 -13.57
N HIS A 665 10.62 42.20 -12.93
CA HIS A 665 11.89 41.59 -12.49
C HIS A 665 12.00 40.12 -12.91
N PRO A 666 13.21 39.56 -13.11
CA PRO A 666 13.40 38.14 -13.40
C PRO A 666 12.79 37.25 -12.30
N ASN A 667 12.20 36.11 -12.68
CA ASN A 667 11.56 35.13 -11.78
C ASN A 667 10.33 35.65 -11.00
N THR A 668 9.56 36.58 -11.58
CA THR A 668 8.31 37.10 -10.98
C THR A 668 7.09 36.80 -11.83
N ASP A 669 7.12 35.66 -12.53
CA ASP A 669 6.06 35.24 -13.43
C ASP A 669 4.73 35.11 -12.69
N THR A 670 3.67 35.56 -13.35
CA THR A 670 2.29 35.40 -12.88
C THR A 670 1.52 34.52 -13.87
N TYR A 671 0.58 33.77 -13.32
CA TYR A 671 -0.22 32.79 -14.06
C TYR A 671 -1.68 33.26 -14.10
N VAL A 672 -2.50 32.66 -14.95
CA VAL A 672 -3.93 32.97 -15.00
C VAL A 672 -4.71 31.95 -14.20
N GLY A 673 -5.68 32.44 -13.43
CA GLY A 673 -6.63 31.62 -12.70
C GLY A 673 -8.06 31.97 -13.03
N ARG A 674 -8.96 31.06 -12.68
CA ARG A 674 -10.40 31.35 -12.64
C ARG A 674 -11.06 30.76 -11.41
N CYS A 675 -12.17 31.37 -11.00
CA CYS A 675 -12.97 30.93 -9.87
C CYS A 675 -14.46 31.15 -10.12
N GLY A 676 -15.28 30.14 -9.79
CA GLY A 676 -16.73 30.26 -9.72
C GLY A 676 -17.14 30.97 -8.43
N THR A 677 -17.45 32.27 -8.51
CA THR A 677 -17.86 33.09 -7.36
C THR A 677 -18.79 34.22 -7.79
N HIS A 678 -19.60 34.75 -6.87
CA HIS A 678 -20.54 35.85 -7.14
C HIS A 678 -21.52 35.59 -8.31
N GLY A 679 -21.82 34.33 -8.63
CA GLY A 679 -22.67 33.96 -9.78
C GLY A 679 -21.96 34.03 -11.15
N ALA A 680 -20.67 34.34 -11.17
CA ALA A 680 -19.81 34.43 -12.34
C ALA A 680 -18.65 33.40 -12.26
N GLU A 681 -17.97 33.20 -13.38
CA GLU A 681 -16.68 32.50 -13.46
C GLU A 681 -15.62 33.58 -13.75
N LEU A 682 -15.06 34.14 -12.67
CA LEU A 682 -14.20 35.32 -12.75
C LEU A 682 -12.76 34.91 -13.02
N VAL A 683 -12.14 35.62 -13.95
CA VAL A 683 -10.76 35.42 -14.42
C VAL A 683 -9.85 36.47 -13.80
N GLY A 684 -8.65 36.05 -13.43
CA GLY A 684 -7.69 36.91 -12.77
C GLY A 684 -6.26 36.38 -12.80
N LYS A 685 -5.39 36.98 -12.00
CA LYS A 685 -3.97 36.61 -11.94
C LYS A 685 -3.68 35.75 -10.71
N ILE A 686 -2.74 34.83 -10.85
CA ILE A 686 -2.16 34.04 -9.77
C ILE A 686 -0.72 34.50 -9.60
N ASP A 687 -0.44 34.95 -8.40
CA ASP A 687 0.89 35.24 -7.90
C ASP A 687 1.16 34.25 -6.76
N TYR A 688 1.16 34.69 -5.49
CA TYR A 688 1.10 33.77 -4.35
C TYR A 688 -0.35 33.27 -4.09
N LYS A 689 -1.33 34.18 -4.27
CA LYS A 689 -2.78 33.93 -4.23
C LYS A 689 -3.42 34.17 -5.59
N PHE A 690 -4.66 33.69 -5.73
CA PHE A 690 -5.52 34.07 -6.84
C PHE A 690 -6.19 35.42 -6.56
N TYR A 691 -6.01 36.35 -7.50
CA TYR A 691 -6.53 37.71 -7.45
C TYR A 691 -7.47 37.96 -8.62
N TYR A 692 -8.68 38.41 -8.34
CA TYR A 692 -9.66 38.78 -9.36
C TYR A 692 -10.33 40.11 -9.02
N GLY A 693 -10.82 40.80 -10.04
CA GLY A 693 -11.49 42.08 -9.87
C GLY A 693 -12.99 41.90 -9.66
N TYR A 694 -13.60 42.62 -8.73
CA TYR A 694 -15.05 42.67 -8.57
C TYR A 694 -15.49 44.01 -7.96
N HIS A 695 -16.48 44.68 -8.56
CA HIS A 695 -16.98 46.00 -8.15
C HIS A 695 -15.88 47.05 -7.88
N GLY A 696 -14.84 47.14 -8.71
CA GLY A 696 -13.77 48.14 -8.59
C GLY A 696 -12.64 47.76 -7.63
N ALA A 697 -12.75 46.64 -6.91
CA ALA A 697 -11.75 46.15 -5.97
C ALA A 697 -11.01 44.92 -6.49
N GLU A 698 -9.75 44.74 -6.08
CA GLU A 698 -9.00 43.49 -6.23
C GLU A 698 -9.28 42.60 -5.00
N ILE A 699 -9.82 41.41 -5.24
CA ILE A 699 -10.25 40.45 -4.21
C ILE A 699 -9.39 39.18 -4.30
N ALA A 700 -9.11 38.56 -3.15
CA ALA A 700 -8.33 37.33 -3.02
C ALA A 700 -8.92 36.37 -1.96
N ASP A 701 -10.22 36.12 -2.04
CA ASP A 701 -10.98 35.27 -1.11
C ASP A 701 -11.29 33.86 -1.66
N CYS A 702 -11.03 33.64 -2.95
CA CYS A 702 -11.33 32.35 -3.58
C CYS A 702 -10.18 31.35 -3.38
N ILE A 703 -10.34 30.53 -2.35
CA ILE A 703 -9.37 29.48 -1.99
C ILE A 703 -9.39 28.36 -3.04
N ASN A 704 -10.56 27.91 -3.49
CA ASN A 704 -10.70 26.87 -4.51
C ASN A 704 -10.81 27.49 -5.91
N HIS A 705 -9.70 27.53 -6.63
CA HIS A 705 -9.64 28.11 -7.97
C HIS A 705 -8.96 27.13 -8.93
N GLU A 706 -9.00 27.44 -10.22
CA GLU A 706 -8.32 26.64 -11.25
C GLU A 706 -7.20 27.46 -11.88
N VAL A 707 -6.15 26.78 -12.34
CA VAL A 707 -5.01 27.36 -13.07
C VAL A 707 -5.04 26.86 -14.51
N LEU A 708 -4.76 27.73 -15.47
CA LEU A 708 -4.64 27.31 -16.87
C LEU A 708 -3.27 26.67 -17.11
N VAL A 709 -3.27 25.42 -17.55
CA VAL A 709 -2.08 24.57 -17.76
C VAL A 709 -2.06 24.06 -19.19
N CYS A 710 -0.86 23.94 -19.75
CA CYS A 710 -0.65 23.32 -21.06
C CYS A 710 -0.87 21.81 -20.99
N ASN A 711 -1.69 21.28 -21.90
CA ASN A 711 -2.07 19.86 -21.96
C ASN A 711 -0.91 18.93 -22.32
#